data_AF-A0A3M7D5T8-F1
#
_entry.id   AF-A0A3M7D5T8-F1
#
_cell.length_a   1.000
_cell.length_b   1.000
_cell.length_c   1.000
_cell.angle_alpha   90.00
_cell.angle_beta   90.00
_cell.angle_gamma   90.00
#
_symmetry.space_group_name_H-M   'P 1'
#
loop_
_entity.id
_entity.type
_entity.pdbx_description
1 polymer ?
#
loop_
_entity_poly.entity_id
_entity_poly.type
_entity_poly.pdbx_seq_one_letter_code
_entity_poly.pdbx_strand_id
1 'polypeptide(L)'
;MDASPFAKLPDELLEAIILHLPPASTTAFALACRRTSKIAHEPRVWRRHCLAEYRYWQPHHEFKEKLTLPPAQTQWRQLFAERRRTDAEAAVLFEALLLTQQERYARMERIANWGYDVKDLLLGIVDGTPEDAEDVLARRYHANAILGSIHRMKAVEKWMRLQRQQMVRLEEVLGAYDLFVLAGRRGDLSDIEREFDRIAENIRQRDPDFDELSVRRKAGQIAKYLRSEKLVGNPNEENYHALRNNFISMALFEEPHTSLPLQSVAIYCAVARRLGVNARPSNYPHHVHAVIEAPSTHTLDGKPRPITHPPRPDNDDQPPDETEIMHMDPWRSSTETPRSDLLTRLIQMGIPPSHHPHCLAATSNLEIALRTGRNLMNSVSEARDLAHTGVSPSTPTPDIDAAWYSMLWSMFILGESSAASALHRRRQILPYLIEHYQAHFPEDLGLIERIVPPLLEGQREWHVLLHLITTARKVDRNARAPCYRAGIRGPVAGDVEEGLEKSSSSSASSSPGPPSSSLPYAPGGPGYPDAPPTGPERGPESEGQGGGGRGGGGRDPLAAAVTWKIGTYFRHKRYRYAGIVIGWDTSCGAEPAWIEQMRVDDLPRGRHQPFFNVVADDKSLRYVAEENILPDHSRPGPTLMGIAGRYFKRWDQELGKFVSNLRDEYPDD
;
A
#
# COMPACT_ATOMS: atom_id res chain seq x y z
N MET A 1 -11.97 -43.81 32.13
CA MET A 1 -12.21 -43.79 30.66
C MET A 1 -12.35 -45.22 30.13
N ASP A 2 -12.60 -46.19 31.01
CA ASP A 2 -11.96 -47.52 30.89
C ASP A 2 -12.83 -48.52 30.12
N ALA A 3 -14.09 -48.14 29.85
CA ALA A 3 -14.99 -48.79 28.91
C ALA A 3 -14.89 -48.22 27.46
N SER A 4 -14.11 -47.16 27.23
CA SER A 4 -14.00 -46.52 25.90
C SER A 4 -13.19 -47.39 24.94
N PRO A 5 -13.60 -47.53 23.66
CA PRO A 5 -12.76 -48.15 22.61
C PRO A 5 -11.38 -47.48 22.50
N PHE A 6 -11.31 -46.15 22.67
CA PHE A 6 -10.05 -45.40 22.63
C PHE A 6 -9.07 -45.79 23.74
N ALA A 7 -9.54 -46.29 24.88
CA ALA A 7 -8.66 -46.76 25.95
C ALA A 7 -7.88 -48.03 25.56
N LYS A 8 -8.36 -48.80 24.57
CA LYS A 8 -7.74 -50.04 24.09
C LYS A 8 -6.77 -49.85 22.93
N LEU A 9 -6.75 -48.67 22.29
CA LEU A 9 -5.80 -48.37 21.22
C LEU A 9 -4.39 -48.13 21.79
N PRO A 10 -3.30 -48.48 21.07
CA PRO A 10 -1.94 -48.02 21.38
C PRO A 10 -1.79 -46.50 21.29
N ASP A 11 -0.78 -45.93 21.96
CA ASP A 11 -0.53 -44.47 21.95
C ASP A 11 -0.23 -43.96 20.52
N GLU A 12 0.42 -44.78 19.69
CA GLU A 12 0.78 -44.46 18.30
C GLU A 12 -0.46 -44.31 17.39
N LEU A 13 -1.49 -45.14 17.61
CA LEU A 13 -2.75 -45.02 16.88
C LEU A 13 -3.57 -43.81 17.38
N LEU A 14 -3.47 -43.48 18.67
CA LEU A 14 -4.08 -42.27 19.21
C LEU A 14 -3.38 -41.00 18.72
N GLU A 15 -2.05 -40.99 18.57
CA GLU A 15 -1.31 -39.90 17.92
C GLU A 15 -1.70 -39.78 16.44
N ALA A 16 -1.79 -40.91 15.72
CA ALA A 16 -2.24 -40.90 14.33
C ALA A 16 -3.65 -40.30 14.20
N ILE A 17 -4.60 -40.68 15.07
CA ILE A 17 -5.96 -40.13 15.08
C ILE A 17 -5.96 -38.64 15.46
N ILE A 18 -5.25 -38.24 16.52
CA ILE A 18 -5.32 -36.85 17.01
C ILE A 18 -4.78 -35.84 16.00
N LEU A 19 -3.83 -36.25 15.15
CA LEU A 19 -3.33 -35.41 14.06
C LEU A 19 -4.45 -34.95 13.11
N HIS A 20 -5.55 -35.71 12.96
CA HIS A 20 -6.69 -35.32 12.12
C HIS A 20 -7.72 -34.41 12.81
N LEU A 21 -7.60 -34.15 14.12
CA LEU A 21 -8.52 -33.26 14.83
C LEU A 21 -8.15 -31.78 14.63
N PRO A 22 -9.12 -30.85 14.54
CA PRO A 22 -8.82 -29.42 14.57
C PRO A 22 -8.29 -28.99 15.96
N PRO A 23 -7.66 -27.81 16.09
CA PRO A 23 -7.03 -27.37 17.34
C PRO A 23 -7.98 -27.31 18.55
N ALA A 24 -9.25 -26.93 18.35
CA ALA A 24 -10.27 -26.90 19.40
C ALA A 24 -10.58 -28.31 19.92
N SER A 25 -10.82 -29.27 19.03
CA SER A 25 -11.05 -30.68 19.39
C SER A 25 -9.80 -31.35 19.97
N THR A 26 -8.61 -30.98 19.51
CA THR A 26 -7.32 -31.41 20.10
C THR A 26 -7.23 -30.98 21.57
N THR A 27 -7.59 -29.73 21.86
CA THR A 27 -7.61 -29.19 23.23
C THR A 27 -8.66 -29.90 24.09
N ALA A 28 -9.88 -30.11 23.57
CA ALA A 28 -10.92 -30.84 24.28
C ALA A 28 -10.53 -32.29 24.59
N PHE A 29 -9.87 -32.99 23.66
CA PHE A 29 -9.33 -34.34 23.85
C PHE A 29 -8.21 -34.36 24.91
N ALA A 30 -7.35 -33.34 24.95
CA ALA A 30 -6.31 -33.20 25.97
C ALA A 30 -6.88 -33.13 27.40
N LEU A 31 -8.05 -32.50 27.57
CA LEU A 31 -8.72 -32.35 28.87
C LEU A 31 -9.39 -33.64 29.38
N ALA A 32 -9.56 -34.66 28.54
CA ALA A 32 -10.37 -35.83 28.88
C ALA A 32 -9.73 -36.79 29.90
N CYS A 33 -8.40 -37.00 29.87
CA CYS A 33 -7.64 -37.65 30.96
C CYS A 33 -6.13 -37.42 30.85
N ARG A 34 -5.35 -37.91 31.82
CA ARG A 34 -3.87 -37.81 31.82
C ARG A 34 -3.21 -38.45 30.58
N ARG A 35 -3.74 -39.57 30.07
CA ARG A 35 -3.18 -40.25 28.89
C ARG A 35 -3.44 -39.46 27.60
N THR A 36 -4.67 -39.03 27.38
CA THR A 36 -5.04 -38.21 26.20
C THR A 36 -4.38 -36.84 26.25
N SER A 37 -4.19 -36.27 27.46
CA SER A 37 -3.36 -35.09 27.67
C SER A 37 -1.93 -35.30 27.17
N LYS A 38 -1.22 -36.36 27.61
CA LYS A 38 0.15 -36.63 27.14
C LYS A 38 0.24 -36.66 25.61
N ILE A 39 -0.62 -37.45 24.97
CA ILE A 39 -0.67 -37.61 23.51
C ILE A 39 -0.99 -36.28 22.80
N ALA A 40 -1.94 -35.51 23.32
CA ALA A 40 -2.30 -34.20 22.75
C ALA A 40 -1.23 -33.12 22.93
N HIS A 41 -0.28 -33.33 23.83
CA HIS A 41 0.84 -32.42 24.07
C HIS A 41 2.09 -32.77 23.26
N GLU A 42 2.06 -33.84 22.45
CA GLU A 42 3.19 -34.21 21.61
C GLU A 42 3.56 -33.10 20.61
N PRO A 43 4.85 -32.73 20.48
CA PRO A 43 5.28 -31.60 19.65
C PRO A 43 4.85 -31.69 18.17
N ARG A 44 4.71 -32.92 17.65
CA ARG A 44 4.29 -33.18 16.26
C ARG A 44 2.86 -32.71 15.98
N VAL A 45 1.96 -32.85 16.95
CA VAL A 45 0.55 -32.42 16.84
C VAL A 45 0.47 -30.91 16.64
N TRP A 46 1.16 -30.15 17.49
CA TRP A 46 1.15 -28.69 17.41
C TRP A 46 1.98 -28.14 16.25
N ARG A 47 3.06 -28.82 15.82
CA ARG A 47 3.77 -28.50 14.57
C ARG A 47 2.84 -28.61 13.36
N ARG A 48 2.00 -29.65 13.31
CA ARG A 48 0.96 -29.78 12.28
C ARG A 48 -0.05 -28.63 12.35
N HIS A 49 -0.55 -28.28 13.54
CA HIS A 49 -1.52 -27.17 13.69
C HIS A 49 -0.95 -25.83 13.24
N CYS A 50 0.32 -25.52 13.56
CA CYS A 50 0.99 -24.33 13.05
C CYS A 50 1.08 -24.31 11.50
N LEU A 51 1.36 -25.46 10.87
CA LEU A 51 1.46 -25.58 9.41
C LEU A 51 0.10 -25.58 8.69
N ALA A 52 -0.96 -26.05 9.35
CA ALA A 52 -2.29 -26.19 8.76
C ALA A 52 -3.14 -24.91 8.89
N GLU A 53 -3.00 -24.18 10.00
CA GLU A 53 -3.83 -23.00 10.30
C GLU A 53 -3.19 -21.68 9.83
N TYR A 54 -1.86 -21.63 9.64
CA TYR A 54 -1.13 -20.38 9.41
C TYR A 54 -0.13 -20.47 8.26
N ARG A 55 -0.36 -19.69 7.20
CA ARG A 55 0.57 -19.52 6.08
C ARG A 55 1.59 -18.42 6.35
N TYR A 56 1.21 -17.38 7.10
CA TYR A 56 2.04 -16.20 7.33
C TYR A 56 2.47 -16.09 8.80
N TRP A 57 3.76 -15.81 8.97
CA TRP A 57 4.45 -15.68 10.26
C TRP A 57 5.39 -14.49 10.19
N GLN A 58 5.49 -13.72 11.26
CA GLN A 58 6.50 -12.67 11.38
C GLN A 58 7.92 -13.26 11.47
N PRO A 59 8.96 -12.56 10.93
CA PRO A 59 10.33 -13.06 10.93
C PRO A 59 10.90 -13.38 12.32
N HIS A 60 10.50 -12.66 13.37
CA HIS A 60 10.96 -12.90 14.75
C HIS A 60 10.52 -14.26 15.32
N HIS A 61 9.61 -14.97 14.65
CA HIS A 61 9.25 -16.33 15.02
C HIS A 61 10.25 -17.37 14.52
N GLU A 62 11.20 -17.04 13.63
CA GLU A 62 12.19 -17.97 13.08
C GLU A 62 11.54 -19.27 12.56
N PHE A 63 10.36 -19.12 11.94
CA PHE A 63 9.49 -20.26 11.64
C PHE A 63 10.13 -21.20 10.61
N LYS A 64 10.84 -20.64 9.62
CA LYS A 64 11.58 -21.43 8.62
C LYS A 64 12.71 -22.23 9.28
N GLU A 65 13.49 -21.63 10.17
CA GLU A 65 14.56 -22.30 10.92
C GLU A 65 13.98 -23.42 11.80
N LYS A 66 12.94 -23.11 12.59
CA LYS A 66 12.28 -24.09 13.48
C LYS A 66 11.69 -25.29 12.74
N LEU A 67 11.28 -25.14 11.48
CA LEU A 67 10.82 -26.26 10.67
C LEU A 67 11.93 -27.25 10.30
N THR A 68 13.20 -26.83 10.29
CA THR A 68 14.35 -27.71 10.03
C THR A 68 14.79 -28.52 11.25
N LEU A 69 14.45 -28.05 12.46
CA LEU A 69 14.80 -28.71 13.72
C LEU A 69 13.91 -29.93 14.01
N PRO A 70 14.41 -30.93 14.76
CA PRO A 70 13.59 -32.00 15.32
C PRO A 70 12.40 -31.42 16.10
N PRO A 71 11.15 -31.91 15.91
CA PRO A 71 9.97 -31.28 16.49
C PRO A 71 10.02 -31.04 18.01
N ALA A 72 10.69 -31.91 18.76
CA ALA A 72 10.85 -31.78 20.21
C ALA A 72 11.72 -30.58 20.68
N GLN A 73 12.51 -29.97 19.79
CA GLN A 73 13.34 -28.80 20.12
C GLN A 73 12.58 -27.47 20.05
N THR A 74 11.33 -27.46 19.57
CA THR A 74 10.50 -26.26 19.46
C THR A 74 9.23 -26.42 20.29
N GLN A 75 8.88 -25.37 21.05
CA GLN A 75 7.67 -25.33 21.88
C GLN A 75 6.42 -25.02 21.03
N TRP A 76 6.10 -25.89 20.07
CA TRP A 76 5.04 -25.66 19.06
C TRP A 76 3.68 -25.28 19.65
N ARG A 77 3.27 -25.88 20.78
CA ARG A 77 2.01 -25.52 21.46
C ARG A 77 2.02 -24.07 21.96
N GLN A 78 3.13 -23.61 22.53
CA GLN A 78 3.25 -22.23 23.00
C GLN A 78 3.20 -21.26 21.81
N LEU A 79 3.98 -21.56 20.76
CA LEU A 79 4.00 -20.77 19.52
C LEU A 79 2.60 -20.67 18.90
N PHE A 80 1.84 -21.77 18.86
CA PHE A 80 0.46 -21.79 18.39
C PHE A 80 -0.50 -20.98 19.30
N ALA A 81 -0.35 -21.09 20.61
CA ALA A 81 -1.19 -20.37 21.57
C ALA A 81 -0.94 -18.86 21.56
N GLU A 82 0.31 -18.44 21.38
CA GLU A 82 0.69 -17.03 21.14
C GLU A 82 0.07 -16.52 19.84
N ARG A 83 0.25 -17.27 18.75
CA ARG A 83 -0.33 -16.98 17.42
C ARG A 83 -1.85 -16.81 17.47
N ARG A 84 -2.56 -17.71 18.14
CA ARG A 84 -4.02 -17.64 18.36
C ARG A 84 -4.46 -16.48 19.24
N ARG A 85 -3.66 -16.09 20.24
CA ARG A 85 -3.96 -14.92 21.08
C ARG A 85 -3.89 -13.64 20.26
N THR A 86 -2.86 -13.48 19.43
CA THR A 86 -2.72 -12.35 18.50
C THR A 86 -3.93 -12.21 17.59
N ASP A 87 -4.40 -13.32 16.98
CA ASP A 87 -5.62 -13.27 16.14
C ASP A 87 -6.85 -12.83 16.94
N ALA A 88 -7.04 -13.34 18.16
CA ALA A 88 -8.19 -13.00 19.00
C ALA A 88 -8.19 -11.52 19.45
N GLU A 89 -7.03 -11.00 19.86
CA GLU A 89 -6.86 -9.58 20.20
C GLU A 89 -7.05 -8.68 18.98
N ALA A 90 -6.54 -9.09 17.81
CA ALA A 90 -6.74 -8.38 16.55
C ALA A 90 -8.21 -8.36 16.12
N ALA A 91 -8.93 -9.48 16.23
CA ALA A 91 -10.36 -9.55 15.94
C ALA A 91 -11.18 -8.62 16.84
N VAL A 92 -10.89 -8.57 18.15
CA VAL A 92 -11.58 -7.65 19.09
C VAL A 92 -11.33 -6.17 18.71
N LEU A 93 -10.08 -5.80 18.38
CA LEU A 93 -9.79 -4.45 17.89
C LEU A 93 -10.45 -4.15 16.54
N PHE A 94 -10.60 -5.16 15.70
CA PHE A 94 -11.21 -5.05 14.38
C PHE A 94 -12.74 -4.84 14.46
N GLU A 95 -13.45 -5.52 15.36
CA GLU A 95 -14.86 -5.17 15.61
C GLU A 95 -14.98 -3.75 16.18
N ALA A 96 -14.10 -3.37 17.12
CA ALA A 96 -14.12 -2.05 17.74
C ALA A 96 -13.82 -0.89 16.77
N LEU A 97 -13.10 -1.10 15.65
CA LEU A 97 -12.85 -0.05 14.65
C LEU A 97 -13.98 0.07 13.61
N LEU A 98 -14.81 -0.97 13.45
CA LEU A 98 -16.01 -0.93 12.62
C LEU A 98 -17.17 -0.20 13.32
N LEU A 99 -17.28 -0.33 14.64
CA LEU A 99 -18.36 0.25 15.45
C LEU A 99 -18.34 1.78 15.56
N THR A 100 -17.17 2.42 15.48
CA THR A 100 -17.01 3.88 15.63
C THR A 100 -15.85 4.41 14.78
N GLN A 101 -15.89 5.71 14.45
CA GLN A 101 -14.77 6.46 13.89
C GLN A 101 -13.71 6.84 14.93
N GLN A 102 -14.07 6.88 16.22
CA GLN A 102 -13.17 7.29 17.29
C GLN A 102 -12.04 6.26 17.49
N GLU A 103 -10.79 6.73 17.48
CA GLU A 103 -9.53 5.97 17.49
C GLU A 103 -9.39 4.93 16.36
N ARG A 104 -10.13 5.09 15.24
CA ARG A 104 -10.13 4.09 14.16
C ARG A 104 -8.73 3.87 13.60
N TYR A 105 -7.98 4.92 13.30
CA TYR A 105 -6.64 4.78 12.74
C TYR A 105 -5.65 4.25 13.78
N ALA A 106 -5.77 4.65 15.05
CA ALA A 106 -4.98 4.05 16.13
C ALA A 106 -5.26 2.54 16.34
N ARG A 107 -6.49 2.07 16.16
CA ARG A 107 -6.81 0.63 16.18
C ARG A 107 -6.25 -0.09 14.96
N MET A 108 -6.39 0.48 13.76
CA MET A 108 -5.79 -0.05 12.52
C MET A 108 -4.26 -0.19 12.65
N GLU A 109 -3.58 0.83 13.18
CA GLU A 109 -2.13 0.79 13.42
C GLU A 109 -1.73 -0.29 14.44
N ARG A 110 -2.48 -0.44 15.54
CA ARG A 110 -2.22 -1.51 16.52
C ARG A 110 -2.31 -2.88 15.87
N ILE A 111 -3.31 -3.11 15.01
CA ILE A 111 -3.45 -4.35 14.26
C ILE A 111 -2.28 -4.52 13.27
N ALA A 112 -1.94 -3.47 12.53
CA ALA A 112 -0.85 -3.49 11.55
C ALA A 112 0.54 -3.73 12.17
N ASN A 113 0.76 -3.36 13.43
CA ASN A 113 2.02 -3.60 14.14
C ASN A 113 2.29 -5.10 14.45
N TRP A 114 1.26 -5.97 14.51
CA TRP A 114 1.48 -7.42 14.48
C TRP A 114 1.87 -7.93 13.08
N GLY A 115 1.54 -7.19 12.03
CA GLY A 115 1.99 -7.42 10.65
C GLY A 115 1.60 -8.79 10.08
N TYR A 116 2.58 -9.61 9.69
CA TYR A 116 2.25 -10.92 9.09
C TYR A 116 1.56 -11.89 10.05
N ASP A 117 1.63 -11.63 11.35
CA ASP A 117 0.86 -12.35 12.38
C ASP A 117 -0.63 -11.96 12.41
N VAL A 118 -1.12 -11.09 11.52
CA VAL A 118 -2.57 -10.90 11.32
C VAL A 118 -2.98 -11.09 9.85
N LYS A 119 -2.03 -11.46 8.98
CA LYS A 119 -2.29 -11.55 7.53
C LYS A 119 -3.28 -12.67 7.18
N ASP A 120 -3.17 -13.85 7.79
CA ASP A 120 -4.13 -14.95 7.58
C ASP A 120 -5.55 -14.55 8.03
N LEU A 121 -5.69 -13.92 9.20
CA LEU A 121 -6.96 -13.41 9.73
C LEU A 121 -7.58 -12.37 8.80
N LEU A 122 -6.81 -11.35 8.41
CA LEU A 122 -7.30 -10.25 7.58
C LEU A 122 -7.67 -10.72 6.16
N LEU A 123 -6.91 -11.64 5.55
CA LEU A 123 -7.29 -12.27 4.28
C LEU A 123 -8.56 -13.12 4.44
N GLY A 124 -8.70 -13.84 5.56
CA GLY A 124 -9.94 -14.53 5.93
C GLY A 124 -11.15 -13.60 6.01
N ILE A 125 -10.97 -12.37 6.51
CA ILE A 125 -12.02 -11.34 6.53
C ILE A 125 -12.30 -10.82 5.11
N VAL A 126 -11.27 -10.45 4.34
CA VAL A 126 -11.44 -9.89 2.98
C VAL A 126 -12.18 -10.85 2.05
N ASP A 127 -11.74 -12.10 1.99
CA ASP A 127 -12.25 -13.07 1.02
C ASP A 127 -13.40 -13.93 1.57
N GLY A 128 -13.50 -14.06 2.90
CA GLY A 128 -14.45 -14.95 3.57
C GLY A 128 -15.71 -14.28 4.12
N THR A 129 -15.77 -12.94 4.16
CA THR A 129 -17.01 -12.23 4.52
C THR A 129 -18.07 -12.44 3.42
N PRO A 130 -19.28 -12.97 3.73
CA PRO A 130 -20.35 -13.15 2.75
C PRO A 130 -20.89 -11.84 2.15
N GLU A 131 -21.49 -11.90 0.96
CA GLU A 131 -22.12 -10.73 0.29
C GLU A 131 -23.33 -10.17 1.05
N ASP A 132 -24.00 -11.00 1.85
CA ASP A 132 -25.19 -10.68 2.65
C ASP A 132 -24.87 -10.25 4.09
N ALA A 133 -23.59 -10.19 4.48
CA ALA A 133 -23.17 -9.69 5.79
C ALA A 133 -23.53 -8.21 5.98
N GLU A 134 -24.00 -7.83 7.17
CA GLU A 134 -24.54 -6.49 7.45
C GLU A 134 -23.56 -5.36 7.09
N ASP A 135 -22.26 -5.59 7.32
CA ASP A 135 -21.16 -4.63 7.18
C ASP A 135 -20.13 -5.03 6.10
N VAL A 136 -20.52 -5.87 5.13
CA VAL A 136 -19.63 -6.45 4.10
C VAL A 136 -18.65 -5.47 3.46
N LEU A 137 -19.08 -4.24 3.13
CA LEU A 137 -18.22 -3.24 2.49
C LEU A 137 -17.19 -2.68 3.48
N ALA A 138 -17.64 -2.27 4.67
CA ALA A 138 -16.77 -1.72 5.71
C ALA A 138 -15.73 -2.75 6.20
N ARG A 139 -16.19 -3.98 6.43
CA ARG A 139 -15.38 -5.11 6.87
C ARG A 139 -14.29 -5.46 5.86
N ARG A 140 -14.63 -5.62 4.58
CA ARG A 140 -13.64 -5.90 3.52
C ARG A 140 -12.72 -4.71 3.25
N TYR A 141 -13.22 -3.47 3.29
CA TYR A 141 -12.41 -2.27 3.07
C TYR A 141 -11.36 -2.07 4.17
N HIS A 142 -11.78 -2.07 5.44
CA HIS A 142 -10.85 -1.83 6.55
C HIS A 142 -9.84 -2.97 6.71
N ALA A 143 -10.21 -4.23 6.43
CA ALA A 143 -9.25 -5.33 6.42
C ALA A 143 -8.19 -5.18 5.31
N ASN A 144 -8.59 -4.77 4.11
CA ASN A 144 -7.66 -4.45 3.02
C ASN A 144 -6.74 -3.25 3.35
N ALA A 145 -7.28 -2.18 3.96
CA ALA A 145 -6.48 -1.02 4.34
C ALA A 145 -5.40 -1.37 5.38
N ILE A 146 -5.74 -2.20 6.38
CA ILE A 146 -4.76 -2.72 7.35
C ILE A 146 -3.71 -3.60 6.65
N LEU A 147 -4.12 -4.53 5.77
CA LEU A 147 -3.18 -5.35 4.97
C LEU A 147 -2.23 -4.48 4.14
N GLY A 148 -2.74 -3.45 3.48
CA GLY A 148 -1.96 -2.46 2.75
C GLY A 148 -0.92 -1.77 3.64
N SER A 149 -1.33 -1.29 4.82
CA SER A 149 -0.41 -0.65 5.77
C SER A 149 0.71 -1.61 6.23
N ILE A 150 0.37 -2.88 6.51
CA ILE A 150 1.36 -3.94 6.83
C ILE A 150 2.36 -4.14 5.69
N HIS A 151 1.90 -4.17 4.45
CA HIS A 151 2.75 -4.33 3.27
C HIS A 151 3.66 -3.10 3.08
N ARG A 152 3.12 -1.89 3.18
CA ARG A 152 3.87 -0.62 3.06
C ARG A 152 4.91 -0.44 4.17
N MET A 153 4.59 -0.81 5.41
CA MET A 153 5.55 -0.87 6.52
C MET A 153 6.76 -1.77 6.19
N LYS A 154 6.53 -2.95 5.61
CA LYS A 154 7.60 -3.87 5.20
C LYS A 154 8.38 -3.35 3.99
N ALA A 155 7.73 -2.71 3.02
CA ALA A 155 8.42 -2.09 1.89
C ALA A 155 9.39 -0.98 2.34
N VAL A 156 8.91 -0.08 3.20
CA VAL A 156 9.71 0.98 3.82
C VAL A 156 10.87 0.41 4.63
N GLU A 157 10.67 -0.67 5.38
CA GLU A 157 11.75 -1.38 6.09
C GLU A 157 12.88 -1.81 5.12
N LYS A 158 12.55 -2.40 3.96
CA LYS A 158 13.55 -2.83 2.97
C LYS A 158 14.35 -1.66 2.41
N TRP A 159 13.71 -0.55 2.09
CA TRP A 159 14.40 0.65 1.61
C TRP A 159 15.25 1.32 2.69
N MET A 160 14.80 1.36 3.94
CA MET A 160 15.62 1.86 5.06
C MET A 160 16.86 0.98 5.32
N ARG A 161 16.72 -0.35 5.24
CA ARG A 161 17.85 -1.27 5.34
C ARG A 161 18.87 -1.03 4.22
N LEU A 162 18.39 -0.89 2.98
CA LEU A 162 19.24 -0.56 1.82
C LEU A 162 19.94 0.80 1.98
N GLN A 163 19.23 1.83 2.45
CA GLN A 163 19.78 3.16 2.73
C GLN A 163 20.85 3.13 3.84
N ARG A 164 20.73 2.22 4.81
CA ARG A 164 21.72 1.94 5.86
C ARG A 164 22.85 0.99 5.41
N GLN A 165 22.99 0.76 4.11
CA GLN A 165 24.00 -0.14 3.51
C GLN A 165 23.93 -1.59 4.02
N GLN A 166 22.79 -2.02 4.57
CA GLN A 166 22.59 -3.40 4.97
C GLN A 166 22.26 -4.26 3.76
N MET A 167 22.67 -5.54 3.79
CA MET A 167 22.33 -6.49 2.73
C MET A 167 20.81 -6.67 2.63
N VAL A 168 20.30 -6.38 1.43
CA VAL A 168 18.92 -6.61 0.97
C VAL A 168 19.02 -7.13 -0.46
N ARG A 169 18.36 -8.26 -0.78
CA ARG A 169 18.42 -8.85 -2.13
C ARG A 169 17.66 -7.99 -3.13
N LEU A 170 18.09 -7.96 -4.39
CA LEU A 170 17.49 -7.09 -5.41
C LEU A 170 15.98 -7.33 -5.57
N GLU A 171 15.56 -8.59 -5.53
CA GLU A 171 14.15 -8.98 -5.59
C GLU A 171 13.32 -8.45 -4.40
N GLU A 172 13.92 -8.24 -3.22
CA GLU A 172 13.24 -7.64 -2.07
C GLU A 172 13.20 -6.11 -2.16
N VAL A 173 14.21 -5.50 -2.78
CA VAL A 173 14.27 -4.05 -3.02
C VAL A 173 13.25 -3.62 -4.07
N LEU A 174 13.08 -4.45 -5.11
CA LEU A 174 12.09 -4.21 -6.16
C LEU A 174 10.69 -4.65 -5.72
N GLY A 175 10.55 -5.82 -5.10
CA GLY A 175 9.30 -6.29 -4.49
C GLY A 175 8.73 -5.37 -3.40
N ALA A 176 9.53 -4.43 -2.87
CA ALA A 176 9.02 -3.37 -2.00
C ALA A 176 8.09 -2.39 -2.75
N TYR A 177 8.27 -2.17 -4.05
CA TYR A 177 7.29 -1.44 -4.86
C TYR A 177 6.01 -2.24 -5.04
N ASP A 178 6.13 -3.53 -5.37
CA ASP A 178 5.00 -4.46 -5.49
C ASP A 178 4.11 -4.50 -4.25
N LEU A 179 4.69 -4.46 -3.05
CA LEU A 179 3.97 -4.43 -1.78
C LEU A 179 3.00 -3.23 -1.63
N PHE A 180 3.18 -2.13 -2.34
CA PHE A 180 2.20 -1.03 -2.32
C PHE A 180 0.95 -1.35 -3.15
N VAL A 181 1.12 -1.98 -4.32
CA VAL A 181 0.05 -2.27 -5.29
C VAL A 181 -0.55 -3.68 -5.12
N LEU A 182 -0.09 -4.45 -4.12
CA LEU A 182 -0.44 -5.85 -3.92
C LEU A 182 -1.93 -6.04 -3.57
N ALA A 183 -2.71 -6.48 -4.56
CA ALA A 183 -4.10 -6.87 -4.40
C ALA A 183 -4.23 -8.39 -4.18
N GLY A 184 -4.82 -8.80 -3.05
CA GLY A 184 -5.18 -10.19 -2.76
C GLY A 184 -4.07 -11.07 -2.16
N ARG A 185 -4.12 -12.38 -2.47
CA ARG A 185 -3.43 -13.46 -1.72
C ARG A 185 -2.02 -13.85 -2.19
N ARG A 186 -1.55 -13.35 -3.32
CA ARG A 186 -0.28 -13.75 -3.96
C ARG A 186 0.45 -12.55 -4.51
N GLY A 187 1.77 -12.53 -4.36
CA GLY A 187 2.65 -11.48 -4.87
C GLY A 187 3.51 -10.81 -3.79
N ASP A 188 3.44 -11.26 -2.53
CA ASP A 188 4.35 -10.74 -1.50
C ASP A 188 5.78 -11.26 -1.65
N LEU A 189 6.72 -10.68 -0.90
CA LEU A 189 8.14 -11.05 -0.97
C LEU A 189 8.42 -12.56 -0.75
N SER A 190 7.58 -13.26 0.01
CA SER A 190 7.70 -14.71 0.24
C SER A 190 7.08 -15.53 -0.90
N ASP A 191 6.05 -15.02 -1.58
CA ASP A 191 5.58 -15.61 -2.84
C ASP A 191 6.64 -15.44 -3.95
N ILE A 192 7.17 -14.23 -4.13
CA ILE A 192 8.24 -13.92 -5.10
C ILE A 192 9.48 -14.81 -4.86
N GLU A 193 9.92 -14.95 -3.60
CA GLU A 193 11.04 -15.81 -3.23
C GLU A 193 10.81 -17.27 -3.63
N ARG A 194 9.65 -17.84 -3.26
CA ARG A 194 9.28 -19.22 -3.62
C ARG A 194 9.17 -19.43 -5.12
N GLU A 195 8.67 -18.44 -5.86
CA GLU A 195 8.50 -18.56 -7.30
C GLU A 195 9.84 -18.57 -8.03
N PHE A 196 10.81 -17.73 -7.61
CA PHE A 196 12.17 -17.82 -8.13
C PHE A 196 12.87 -19.14 -7.76
N ASP A 197 12.62 -19.69 -6.57
CA ASP A 197 13.13 -21.01 -6.18
C ASP A 197 12.52 -22.12 -7.08
N ARG A 198 11.21 -22.07 -7.33
CA ARG A 198 10.49 -22.97 -8.24
C ARG A 198 11.01 -22.89 -9.68
N ILE A 199 11.23 -21.69 -10.20
CA ILE A 199 11.76 -21.49 -11.56
C ILE A 199 13.18 -22.05 -11.69
N ALA A 200 14.05 -21.82 -10.69
CA ALA A 200 15.40 -22.39 -10.68
C ALA A 200 15.38 -23.93 -10.64
N GLU A 201 14.51 -24.51 -9.82
CA GLU A 201 14.33 -25.96 -9.75
C GLU A 201 13.80 -26.56 -11.06
N ASN A 202 12.82 -25.92 -11.71
CA ASN A 202 12.32 -26.36 -13.02
C ASN A 202 13.41 -26.33 -14.12
N ILE A 203 14.39 -25.41 -14.03
CA ILE A 203 15.52 -25.35 -14.96
C ILE A 203 16.40 -26.60 -14.80
N ARG A 204 16.76 -26.98 -13.56
CA ARG A 204 17.51 -28.22 -13.28
C ARG A 204 16.75 -29.47 -13.73
N GLN A 205 15.44 -29.51 -13.51
CA GLN A 205 14.61 -30.66 -13.92
C GLN A 205 14.51 -30.81 -15.45
N ARG A 206 14.66 -29.71 -16.21
CA ARG A 206 14.58 -29.71 -17.67
C ARG A 206 15.93 -29.94 -18.36
N ASP A 207 17.03 -29.67 -17.67
CA ASP A 207 18.41 -29.84 -18.13
C ASP A 207 19.21 -30.53 -17.00
N PRO A 208 19.22 -31.88 -16.92
CA PRO A 208 19.83 -32.61 -15.80
C PRO A 208 21.33 -32.34 -15.62
N ASP A 209 22.02 -32.07 -16.73
CA ASP A 209 23.45 -31.77 -16.76
C ASP A 209 23.73 -30.27 -16.53
N PHE A 210 22.68 -29.46 -16.24
CA PHE A 210 22.78 -28.01 -16.12
C PHE A 210 23.91 -27.59 -15.17
N ASP A 211 24.04 -28.25 -14.03
CA ASP A 211 25.02 -27.85 -13.03
C ASP A 211 26.48 -28.11 -13.44
N GLU A 212 26.73 -28.97 -14.43
CA GLU A 212 28.04 -29.22 -15.05
C GLU A 212 28.42 -28.18 -16.11
N LEU A 213 27.46 -27.37 -16.57
CA LEU A 213 27.69 -26.36 -17.62
C LEU A 213 28.62 -25.22 -17.14
N SER A 214 29.43 -24.70 -18.06
CA SER A 214 30.19 -23.47 -17.84
C SER A 214 29.28 -22.27 -17.57
N VAL A 215 29.79 -21.24 -16.89
CA VAL A 215 29.01 -20.03 -16.53
C VAL A 215 28.37 -19.38 -17.76
N ARG A 216 29.10 -19.30 -18.89
CA ARG A 216 28.59 -18.79 -20.17
C ARG A 216 27.41 -19.61 -20.70
N ARG A 217 27.47 -20.94 -20.59
CA ARG A 217 26.39 -21.85 -21.00
C ARG A 217 25.19 -21.79 -20.06
N LYS A 218 25.41 -21.77 -18.74
CA LYS A 218 24.34 -21.57 -17.74
C LYS A 218 23.58 -20.27 -18.02
N ALA A 219 24.28 -19.16 -18.24
CA ALA A 219 23.69 -17.86 -18.57
C ALA A 219 22.74 -17.94 -19.80
N GLY A 220 23.19 -18.55 -20.89
CA GLY A 220 22.38 -18.77 -22.09
C GLY A 220 21.14 -19.64 -21.85
N GLN A 221 21.29 -20.77 -21.13
CA GLN A 221 20.16 -21.66 -20.84
C GLN A 221 19.11 -21.03 -19.92
N ILE A 222 19.52 -20.27 -18.91
CA ILE A 222 18.61 -19.51 -18.02
C ILE A 222 17.79 -18.51 -18.86
N ALA A 223 18.45 -17.71 -19.71
CA ALA A 223 17.75 -16.75 -20.55
C ALA A 223 16.81 -17.43 -21.57
N LYS A 224 17.23 -18.58 -22.13
CA LYS A 224 16.40 -19.40 -23.03
C LYS A 224 15.14 -19.93 -22.34
N TYR A 225 15.27 -20.48 -21.14
CA TYR A 225 14.15 -20.98 -20.35
C TYR A 225 13.17 -19.85 -20.00
N LEU A 226 13.65 -18.75 -19.43
CA LEU A 226 12.78 -17.65 -19.02
C LEU A 226 12.00 -17.07 -20.21
N ARG A 227 12.60 -17.04 -21.40
CA ARG A 227 11.91 -16.63 -22.64
C ARG A 227 10.92 -17.68 -23.15
N SER A 228 11.20 -18.99 -23.05
CA SER A 228 10.24 -20.02 -23.47
C SER A 228 9.00 -20.06 -22.60
N GLU A 229 9.16 -19.82 -21.29
CA GLU A 229 8.06 -19.70 -20.33
C GLU A 229 7.43 -18.29 -20.29
N LYS A 230 7.87 -17.37 -21.18
CA LYS A 230 7.39 -15.98 -21.31
C LYS A 230 7.59 -15.10 -20.07
N LEU A 231 8.41 -15.49 -19.10
CA LEU A 231 8.64 -14.79 -17.83
C LEU A 231 9.48 -13.51 -17.94
N VAL A 232 10.00 -13.19 -19.14
CA VAL A 232 10.79 -11.99 -19.44
C VAL A 232 10.48 -11.46 -20.85
N GLY A 233 10.59 -10.14 -21.01
CA GLY A 233 10.29 -9.42 -22.25
C GLY A 233 8.93 -8.71 -22.23
N ASN A 234 8.55 -8.20 -23.39
CA ASN A 234 7.19 -7.75 -23.67
C ASN A 234 6.84 -8.11 -25.14
N PRO A 235 5.76 -8.87 -25.41
CA PRO A 235 5.34 -9.22 -26.76
C PRO A 235 4.53 -8.14 -27.47
N ASN A 236 4.08 -7.08 -26.78
CA ASN A 236 3.39 -5.93 -27.41
C ASN A 236 4.10 -4.61 -27.07
N GLU A 237 4.67 -3.96 -28.09
CA GLU A 237 5.36 -2.68 -27.97
C GLU A 237 4.42 -1.53 -27.58
N GLU A 238 3.14 -1.58 -27.94
CA GLU A 238 2.14 -0.57 -27.55
C GLU A 238 1.96 -0.50 -26.02
N ASN A 239 2.13 -1.64 -25.35
CA ASN A 239 2.02 -1.74 -23.90
C ASN A 239 3.37 -1.51 -23.19
N TYR A 240 4.42 -1.00 -23.84
CA TYR A 240 5.76 -0.89 -23.25
C TYR A 240 5.77 -0.08 -21.94
N HIS A 241 5.14 1.10 -21.92
CA HIS A 241 5.10 1.98 -20.76
C HIS A 241 4.01 1.64 -19.72
N ALA A 242 3.18 0.63 -19.97
CA ALA A 242 2.06 0.24 -19.11
C ALA A 242 2.52 0.04 -17.65
N LEU A 243 1.80 0.67 -16.71
CA LEU A 243 2.21 0.78 -15.30
C LEU A 243 2.58 -0.58 -14.67
N ARG A 244 1.85 -1.66 -15.01
CA ARG A 244 2.11 -3.03 -14.54
C ARG A 244 3.52 -3.54 -14.83
N ASN A 245 4.17 -3.10 -15.90
CA ASN A 245 5.49 -3.57 -16.32
C ASN A 245 6.62 -3.14 -15.37
N ASN A 246 6.33 -2.27 -14.41
CA ASN A 246 7.26 -1.86 -13.35
C ASN A 246 7.31 -2.84 -12.15
N PHE A 247 6.41 -3.82 -12.08
CA PHE A 247 6.22 -4.69 -10.92
C PHE A 247 6.65 -6.14 -11.23
N ILE A 248 7.50 -6.72 -10.38
CA ILE A 248 8.03 -8.08 -10.59
C ILE A 248 6.98 -9.14 -10.29
N SER A 249 6.15 -8.94 -9.26
CA SER A 249 5.05 -9.85 -8.91
C SER A 249 4.06 -10.00 -10.07
N MET A 250 3.68 -8.90 -10.72
CA MET A 250 2.77 -8.92 -11.88
C MET A 250 3.40 -9.62 -13.09
N ALA A 251 4.71 -9.42 -13.33
CA ALA A 251 5.44 -10.14 -14.36
C ALA A 251 5.55 -11.65 -14.07
N LEU A 252 5.56 -12.07 -12.79
CA LEU A 252 5.64 -13.48 -12.39
C LEU A 252 4.29 -14.20 -12.28
N PHE A 253 3.23 -13.51 -11.87
CA PHE A 253 1.98 -14.13 -11.43
C PHE A 253 0.74 -13.78 -12.28
N GLU A 254 0.81 -12.78 -13.16
CA GLU A 254 -0.34 -12.31 -13.93
C GLU A 254 -0.08 -12.38 -15.44
N GLU A 255 -0.91 -13.14 -16.17
CA GLU A 255 -0.86 -13.12 -17.63
C GLU A 255 -1.44 -11.81 -18.23
N PRO A 256 -0.95 -11.35 -19.40
CA PRO A 256 0.32 -11.75 -20.01
C PRO A 256 1.52 -11.30 -19.17
N HIS A 257 2.55 -12.14 -19.09
CA HIS A 257 3.79 -11.90 -18.34
C HIS A 257 4.67 -10.82 -19.00
N THR A 258 4.25 -9.55 -18.91
CA THR A 258 4.94 -8.41 -19.52
C THR A 258 5.76 -7.62 -18.51
N SER A 259 6.94 -7.15 -18.94
CA SER A 259 7.85 -6.40 -18.07
C SER A 259 8.74 -5.42 -18.84
N LEU A 260 9.18 -4.37 -18.15
CA LEU A 260 10.25 -3.49 -18.64
C LEU A 260 11.60 -4.24 -18.61
N PRO A 261 12.61 -3.77 -19.37
CA PRO A 261 13.95 -4.37 -19.38
C PRO A 261 14.60 -4.54 -18.00
N LEU A 262 14.38 -3.57 -17.09
CA LEU A 262 14.91 -3.60 -15.72
C LEU A 262 14.34 -4.79 -14.93
N GLN A 263 13.01 -4.98 -14.98
CA GLN A 263 12.29 -6.04 -14.29
C GLN A 263 12.65 -7.41 -14.88
N SER A 264 12.75 -7.53 -16.21
CA SER A 264 13.25 -8.75 -16.88
C SER A 264 14.67 -9.12 -16.46
N VAL A 265 15.59 -8.14 -16.39
CA VAL A 265 16.96 -8.38 -15.91
C VAL A 265 16.97 -8.74 -14.42
N ALA A 266 16.13 -8.12 -13.60
CA ALA A 266 16.03 -8.47 -12.18
C ALA A 266 15.53 -9.91 -11.97
N ILE A 267 14.51 -10.34 -12.72
CA ILE A 267 14.01 -11.73 -12.75
C ILE A 267 15.15 -12.68 -13.15
N TYR A 268 15.83 -12.41 -14.26
CA TYR A 268 16.98 -13.20 -14.71
C TYR A 268 18.08 -13.28 -13.64
N CYS A 269 18.49 -12.15 -13.04
CA CYS A 269 19.51 -12.12 -12.01
C CYS A 269 19.09 -12.83 -10.71
N ALA A 270 17.80 -12.86 -10.37
CA ALA A 270 17.28 -13.58 -9.20
C ALA A 270 17.29 -15.10 -9.39
N VAL A 271 16.95 -15.58 -10.59
CA VAL A 271 17.00 -17.00 -10.97
C VAL A 271 18.46 -17.46 -11.16
N ALA A 272 19.28 -16.67 -11.86
CA ALA A 272 20.69 -16.99 -12.11
C ALA A 272 21.50 -17.19 -10.82
N ARG A 273 21.30 -16.34 -9.81
CA ARG A 273 21.97 -16.50 -8.50
C ARG A 273 21.59 -17.78 -7.76
N ARG A 274 20.35 -18.25 -7.89
CA ARG A 274 19.88 -19.55 -7.33
C ARG A 274 20.49 -20.77 -8.03
N LEU A 275 20.96 -20.55 -9.25
CA LEU A 275 21.64 -21.50 -10.13
C LEU A 275 23.17 -21.33 -10.13
N GLY A 276 23.73 -20.64 -9.13
CA GLY A 276 25.17 -20.49 -8.92
C GLY A 276 25.86 -19.49 -9.87
N VAL A 277 25.11 -18.72 -10.66
CA VAL A 277 25.66 -17.71 -11.58
C VAL A 277 25.62 -16.33 -10.91
N ASN A 278 26.79 -15.70 -10.73
CA ASN A 278 26.88 -14.34 -10.19
C ASN A 278 26.43 -13.32 -11.26
N ALA A 279 25.13 -13.01 -11.26
CA ALA A 279 24.51 -12.09 -12.19
C ALA A 279 23.94 -10.85 -11.48
N ARG A 280 24.22 -9.66 -12.01
CA ARG A 280 23.78 -8.37 -11.48
C ARG A 280 23.33 -7.43 -12.61
N PRO A 281 22.38 -6.51 -12.41
CA PRO A 281 22.05 -5.50 -13.43
C PRO A 281 23.21 -4.53 -13.68
N SER A 282 23.29 -3.95 -14.88
CA SER A 282 24.15 -2.79 -15.20
C SER A 282 23.42 -1.45 -15.09
N ASN A 283 24.15 -0.35 -15.00
CA ASN A 283 23.60 1.01 -15.10
C ASN A 283 23.64 1.58 -16.54
N TYR A 284 23.34 0.74 -17.53
CA TYR A 284 23.39 1.15 -18.94
C TYR A 284 22.30 2.20 -19.25
N PRO A 285 22.55 3.24 -20.08
CA PRO A 285 21.53 4.23 -20.42
C PRO A 285 20.35 3.64 -21.21
N HIS A 286 19.13 4.09 -20.92
CA HIS A 286 17.84 3.72 -21.56
C HIS A 286 17.42 2.24 -21.49
N HIS A 287 18.33 1.27 -21.52
CA HIS A 287 18.08 -0.17 -21.37
C HIS A 287 18.80 -0.73 -20.12
N VAL A 288 18.53 -1.96 -19.70
CA VAL A 288 19.28 -2.64 -18.63
C VAL A 288 19.80 -3.96 -19.18
N HIS A 289 21.04 -4.31 -18.85
CA HIS A 289 21.63 -5.61 -19.20
C HIS A 289 21.99 -6.35 -17.90
N ALA A 290 21.97 -7.68 -17.93
CA ALA A 290 22.61 -8.47 -16.88
C ALA A 290 24.11 -8.56 -17.17
N VAL A 291 24.93 -8.25 -16.15
CA VAL A 291 26.36 -8.50 -16.11
C VAL A 291 26.56 -9.81 -15.36
N ILE A 292 27.25 -10.76 -15.99
CA ILE A 292 27.60 -12.04 -15.38
C ILE A 292 29.10 -12.03 -15.14
N GLU A 293 29.50 -12.22 -13.89
CA GLU A 293 30.89 -12.23 -13.43
C GLU A 293 31.39 -13.68 -13.31
N ALA A 294 32.59 -13.94 -13.84
CA ALA A 294 33.28 -15.21 -13.64
C ALA A 294 33.66 -15.43 -12.16
N PRO A 295 33.70 -16.68 -11.66
CA PRO A 295 34.27 -16.96 -10.35
C PRO A 295 35.78 -16.69 -10.36
N SER A 296 36.36 -16.31 -9.23
CA SER A 296 37.82 -16.02 -9.13
C SER A 296 38.72 -17.18 -9.54
N THR A 297 38.22 -18.42 -9.53
CA THR A 297 38.99 -19.63 -9.84
C THR A 297 38.91 -20.10 -11.30
N HIS A 298 37.94 -19.63 -12.09
CA HIS A 298 37.71 -20.12 -13.47
C HIS A 298 37.23 -19.02 -14.40
N THR A 299 37.50 -19.15 -15.72
CA THR A 299 36.91 -18.29 -16.75
C THR A 299 35.41 -18.56 -16.93
N LEU A 300 34.70 -17.71 -17.67
CA LEU A 300 33.27 -17.94 -18.00
C LEU A 300 33.04 -19.27 -18.74
N ASP A 301 34.05 -19.74 -19.45
CA ASP A 301 34.06 -21.00 -20.21
C ASP A 301 34.58 -22.20 -19.39
N GLY A 302 34.82 -22.04 -18.08
CA GLY A 302 35.18 -23.12 -17.17
C GLY A 302 36.66 -23.52 -17.16
N LYS A 303 37.56 -22.73 -17.78
CA LYS A 303 39.01 -22.99 -17.71
C LYS A 303 39.57 -22.46 -16.38
N PRO A 304 40.45 -23.18 -15.67
CA PRO A 304 41.05 -22.65 -14.44
C PRO A 304 41.81 -21.34 -14.68
N ARG A 305 41.65 -20.38 -13.76
CA ARG A 305 42.44 -19.14 -13.71
C ARG A 305 43.73 -19.38 -12.92
N PRO A 306 44.88 -18.83 -13.33
CA PRO A 306 46.06 -18.79 -12.47
C PRO A 306 45.73 -18.03 -11.19
N ILE A 307 46.04 -18.60 -10.03
CA ILE A 307 45.91 -17.88 -8.75
C ILE A 307 46.98 -16.78 -8.73
N THR A 308 46.63 -15.56 -9.09
CA THR A 308 47.46 -14.40 -8.78
C THR A 308 47.49 -14.24 -7.26
N HIS A 309 48.69 -14.34 -6.68
CA HIS A 309 48.88 -13.99 -5.27
C HIS A 309 48.37 -12.57 -4.99
N PRO A 310 47.92 -12.25 -3.76
CA PRO A 310 47.65 -10.87 -3.39
C PRO A 310 48.88 -10.01 -3.71
N PRO A 311 48.69 -8.76 -4.17
CA PRO A 311 49.79 -7.92 -4.62
C PRO A 311 50.85 -7.82 -3.52
N ARG A 312 52.11 -8.09 -3.87
CA ARG A 312 53.23 -7.72 -2.99
C ARG A 312 53.25 -6.19 -2.90
N PRO A 313 53.49 -5.61 -1.72
CA PRO A 313 53.46 -4.15 -1.53
C PRO A 313 54.51 -3.38 -2.37
N ASP A 314 55.42 -4.08 -3.06
CA ASP A 314 56.57 -3.52 -3.76
C ASP A 314 56.47 -3.62 -5.31
N ASN A 315 55.39 -4.19 -5.88
CA ASN A 315 55.19 -4.36 -7.32
C ASN A 315 53.88 -3.71 -7.81
N ASP A 316 53.90 -2.40 -8.07
CA ASP A 316 52.77 -1.65 -8.63
C ASP A 316 52.49 -1.95 -10.13
N ASP A 317 53.39 -2.66 -10.83
CA ASP A 317 53.29 -2.92 -12.28
C ASP A 317 52.33 -4.06 -12.67
N GLN A 318 51.76 -4.79 -11.70
CA GLN A 318 50.81 -5.87 -11.99
C GLN A 318 49.38 -5.30 -12.04
N PRO A 319 48.70 -5.28 -13.22
CA PRO A 319 47.31 -4.82 -13.26
C PRO A 319 46.45 -5.72 -12.36
N PRO A 320 45.44 -5.17 -11.66
CA PRO A 320 44.54 -5.96 -10.81
C PRO A 320 43.88 -7.06 -11.64
N ASP A 321 43.67 -8.25 -11.05
CA ASP A 321 43.03 -9.39 -11.71
C ASP A 321 41.60 -9.02 -12.14
N GLU A 322 41.46 -8.58 -13.40
CA GLU A 322 40.17 -8.17 -13.94
C GLU A 322 39.25 -9.39 -14.01
N THR A 323 38.20 -9.34 -13.18
CA THR A 323 37.11 -10.30 -13.22
C THR A 323 36.48 -10.26 -14.61
N GLU A 324 36.55 -11.38 -15.32
CA GLU A 324 35.96 -11.50 -16.65
C GLU A 324 34.43 -11.44 -16.55
N ILE A 325 33.85 -10.63 -17.43
CA ILE A 325 32.42 -10.37 -17.47
C ILE A 325 31.87 -10.64 -18.88
N MET A 326 30.62 -11.07 -18.92
CA MET A 326 29.79 -11.10 -20.12
C MET A 326 28.46 -10.38 -19.87
N HIS A 327 27.80 -9.96 -20.95
CA HIS A 327 26.52 -9.27 -20.89
C HIS A 327 25.41 -10.13 -21.49
N MET A 328 24.23 -10.13 -20.86
CA MET A 328 23.01 -10.76 -21.38
C MET A 328 21.87 -9.74 -21.42
N ASP A 329 21.06 -9.81 -22.48
CA ASP A 329 19.82 -9.04 -22.63
C ASP A 329 18.62 -10.01 -22.64
N PRO A 330 18.19 -10.54 -21.48
CA PRO A 330 17.08 -11.49 -21.41
C PRO A 330 15.75 -10.92 -21.94
N TRP A 331 15.62 -9.59 -21.99
CA TRP A 331 14.43 -8.91 -22.55
C TRP A 331 14.39 -9.01 -24.09
N ARG A 332 15.54 -8.99 -24.79
CA ARG A 332 15.62 -9.17 -26.26
C ARG A 332 15.99 -10.58 -26.73
N SER A 333 16.93 -11.26 -26.07
CA SER A 333 17.56 -12.49 -26.58
C SER A 333 17.85 -13.52 -25.48
N SER A 334 18.14 -14.75 -25.87
CA SER A 334 18.75 -15.78 -25.02
C SER A 334 20.26 -15.96 -25.26
N THR A 335 20.86 -15.12 -26.11
CA THR A 335 22.29 -15.13 -26.43
C THR A 335 23.06 -14.06 -25.67
N GLU A 336 24.38 -14.24 -25.57
CA GLU A 336 25.32 -13.21 -25.13
C GLU A 336 25.18 -11.95 -25.98
N THR A 337 25.27 -10.79 -25.33
CA THR A 337 25.30 -9.46 -25.95
C THR A 337 26.76 -9.01 -26.02
N PRO A 338 27.37 -8.88 -27.22
CA PRO A 338 28.78 -8.55 -27.32
C PRO A 338 29.12 -7.19 -26.70
N ARG A 339 30.20 -7.13 -25.92
CA ARG A 339 30.68 -5.88 -25.29
C ARG A 339 31.04 -4.81 -26.34
N SER A 340 31.47 -5.21 -27.54
CA SER A 340 31.68 -4.34 -28.71
C SER A 340 30.43 -3.54 -29.10
N ASP A 341 29.28 -4.20 -29.07
CA ASP A 341 28.02 -3.64 -29.54
C ASP A 341 27.48 -2.65 -28.52
N LEU A 342 27.65 -2.96 -27.23
CA LEU A 342 27.34 -2.07 -26.13
C LEU A 342 28.23 -0.81 -26.13
N LEU A 343 29.53 -0.96 -26.41
CA LEU A 343 30.45 0.17 -26.57
C LEU A 343 30.09 1.04 -27.78
N THR A 344 29.84 0.43 -28.95
CA THR A 344 29.40 1.14 -30.16
C THR A 344 28.14 1.96 -29.90
N ARG A 345 27.14 1.39 -29.20
CA ARG A 345 25.92 2.11 -28.80
C ARG A 345 26.19 3.25 -27.81
N LEU A 346 27.08 3.09 -26.83
CA LEU A 346 27.45 4.20 -25.91
C LEU A 346 28.12 5.36 -26.66
N ILE A 347 28.97 5.06 -27.64
CA ILE A 347 29.60 6.06 -28.51
C ILE A 347 28.54 6.78 -29.36
N GLN A 348 27.59 6.04 -29.96
CA GLN A 348 26.47 6.60 -30.73
C GLN A 348 25.53 7.46 -29.89
N MET A 349 25.34 7.13 -28.60
CA MET A 349 24.60 7.95 -27.63
C MET A 349 25.36 9.20 -27.16
N GLY A 350 26.61 9.42 -27.59
CA GLY A 350 27.44 10.55 -27.17
C GLY A 350 27.93 10.46 -25.72
N ILE A 351 27.89 9.28 -25.09
CA ILE A 351 28.36 9.09 -23.71
C ILE A 351 29.89 9.21 -23.68
N PRO A 352 30.49 10.06 -22.81
CA PRO A 352 31.94 10.21 -22.75
C PRO A 352 32.66 8.89 -22.39
N PRO A 353 33.83 8.58 -22.99
CA PRO A 353 34.58 7.36 -22.71
C PRO A 353 34.87 7.09 -21.23
N SER A 354 35.05 8.14 -20.42
CA SER A 354 35.24 8.06 -18.97
C SER A 354 34.07 7.40 -18.23
N HIS A 355 32.86 7.43 -18.78
CA HIS A 355 31.67 6.82 -18.18
C HIS A 355 31.39 5.40 -18.70
N HIS A 356 32.06 4.95 -19.78
CA HIS A 356 31.81 3.63 -20.37
C HIS A 356 32.01 2.47 -19.39
N PRO A 357 33.06 2.45 -18.52
CA PRO A 357 33.21 1.39 -17.52
C PRO A 357 32.02 1.30 -16.56
N HIS A 358 31.49 2.44 -16.10
CA HIS A 358 30.34 2.49 -15.19
C HIS A 358 29.04 1.99 -15.85
N CYS A 359 28.83 2.28 -17.14
CA CYS A 359 27.66 1.80 -17.89
C CYS A 359 27.70 0.28 -18.16
N LEU A 360 28.90 -0.31 -18.24
CA LEU A 360 29.12 -1.73 -18.56
C LEU A 360 29.32 -2.61 -17.31
N ALA A 361 29.73 -2.03 -16.18
CA ALA A 361 29.88 -2.75 -14.92
C ALA A 361 28.53 -3.12 -14.28
N ALA A 362 28.58 -4.07 -13.34
CA ALA A 362 27.48 -4.31 -12.43
C ALA A 362 27.22 -3.08 -11.56
N THR A 363 25.94 -2.74 -11.32
CA THR A 363 25.55 -1.61 -10.48
C THR A 363 24.93 -2.04 -9.15
N SER A 364 24.71 -1.08 -8.26
CA SER A 364 24.15 -1.29 -6.92
C SER A 364 22.63 -1.48 -6.94
N ASN A 365 22.10 -2.19 -5.95
CA ASN A 365 20.65 -2.30 -5.74
C ASN A 365 20.01 -0.93 -5.47
N LEU A 366 20.75 0.05 -4.94
CA LEU A 366 20.29 1.42 -4.73
C LEU A 366 20.01 2.13 -6.07
N GLU A 367 20.92 2.02 -7.04
CA GLU A 367 20.73 2.68 -8.34
C GLU A 367 19.56 2.06 -9.12
N ILE A 368 19.39 0.73 -9.06
CA ILE A 368 18.26 0.03 -9.68
C ILE A 368 16.94 0.37 -8.99
N ALA A 369 16.94 0.55 -7.67
CA ALA A 369 15.76 1.04 -6.94
C ALA A 369 15.38 2.46 -7.36
N LEU A 370 16.35 3.38 -7.44
CA LEU A 370 16.11 4.76 -7.90
C LEU A 370 15.64 4.80 -9.36
N ARG A 371 16.23 3.99 -10.25
CA ARG A 371 15.77 3.88 -11.64
C ARG A 371 14.34 3.34 -11.73
N THR A 372 13.95 2.41 -10.87
CA THR A 372 12.57 1.90 -10.81
C THR A 372 11.58 2.98 -10.38
N GLY A 373 11.91 3.78 -9.37
CA GLY A 373 11.07 4.92 -8.96
C GLY A 373 10.93 5.99 -10.05
N ARG A 374 12.00 6.25 -10.82
CA ARG A 374 11.95 7.15 -12.00
C ARG A 374 11.05 6.58 -13.11
N ASN A 375 11.12 5.28 -13.39
CA ASN A 375 10.23 4.63 -14.36
C ASN A 375 8.76 4.71 -13.91
N LEU A 376 8.47 4.43 -12.64
CA LEU A 376 7.13 4.56 -12.06
C LEU A 376 6.58 5.99 -12.15
N MET A 377 7.41 7.01 -11.89
CA MET A 377 7.02 8.41 -12.03
C MET A 377 6.50 8.72 -13.45
N ASN A 378 7.16 8.20 -14.49
CA ASN A 378 6.75 8.38 -15.87
C ASN A 378 5.48 7.57 -16.20
N SER A 379 5.46 6.26 -15.86
CA SER A 379 4.30 5.39 -16.12
C SER A 379 3.03 5.79 -15.37
N VAL A 380 3.13 6.44 -14.21
CA VAL A 380 1.96 6.96 -13.48
C VAL A 380 1.33 8.15 -14.20
N SER A 381 2.13 9.06 -14.75
CA SER A 381 1.61 10.20 -15.52
C SER A 381 0.81 9.72 -16.72
N GLU A 382 1.38 8.81 -17.52
CA GLU A 382 0.71 8.22 -18.68
C GLU A 382 -0.54 7.40 -18.29
N ALA A 383 -0.50 6.68 -17.17
CA ALA A 383 -1.67 5.96 -16.65
C ALA A 383 -2.80 6.90 -16.20
N ARG A 384 -2.49 8.09 -15.68
CA ARG A 384 -3.47 9.13 -15.35
C ARG A 384 -4.09 9.74 -16.61
N ASP A 385 -3.26 10.08 -17.60
CA ASP A 385 -3.73 10.60 -18.89
C ASP A 385 -4.69 9.60 -19.58
N LEU A 386 -4.33 8.32 -19.61
CA LEU A 386 -5.19 7.25 -20.11
C LEU A 386 -6.49 7.12 -19.30
N ALA A 387 -6.44 7.16 -17.96
CA ALA A 387 -7.63 7.12 -17.12
C ALA A 387 -8.60 8.29 -17.40
N HIS A 388 -8.08 9.48 -17.72
CA HIS A 388 -8.89 10.64 -18.11
C HIS A 388 -9.59 10.47 -19.46
N THR A 389 -9.08 9.64 -20.38
CA THR A 389 -9.77 9.33 -21.65
C THR A 389 -10.99 8.41 -21.49
N GLY A 390 -11.16 7.78 -20.33
CA GLY A 390 -12.23 6.81 -20.08
C GLY A 390 -12.05 5.44 -20.78
N VAL A 391 -10.91 5.23 -21.46
CA VAL A 391 -10.58 3.93 -22.05
C VAL A 391 -10.15 2.96 -20.95
N SER A 392 -10.99 1.95 -20.69
CA SER A 392 -10.66 0.90 -19.72
C SER A 392 -9.71 -0.12 -20.37
N PRO A 393 -8.49 -0.34 -19.83
CA PRO A 393 -7.55 -1.29 -20.40
C PRO A 393 -8.02 -2.74 -20.25
N SER A 394 -7.63 -3.59 -21.20
CA SER A 394 -8.02 -5.01 -21.25
C SER A 394 -7.33 -5.91 -20.22
N THR A 395 -6.37 -5.37 -19.46
CA THR A 395 -5.62 -6.10 -18.42
C THR A 395 -5.73 -5.39 -17.08
N PRO A 396 -5.63 -6.11 -15.94
CA PRO A 396 -5.62 -5.50 -14.62
C PRO A 396 -4.56 -4.39 -14.52
N THR A 397 -4.99 -3.19 -14.12
CA THR A 397 -4.08 -2.09 -13.82
C THR A 397 -3.74 -2.05 -12.33
N PRO A 398 -2.48 -1.76 -11.97
CA PRO A 398 -2.11 -1.44 -10.58
C PRO A 398 -2.90 -0.22 -10.10
N ASP A 399 -3.16 -0.13 -8.80
CA ASP A 399 -3.70 1.10 -8.24
C ASP A 399 -2.67 2.24 -8.42
N ILE A 400 -3.07 3.26 -9.18
CA ILE A 400 -2.22 4.38 -9.61
C ILE A 400 -1.75 5.20 -8.39
N ASP A 401 -2.62 5.38 -7.38
CA ASP A 401 -2.30 6.14 -6.19
C ASP A 401 -1.33 5.37 -5.30
N ALA A 402 -1.49 4.05 -5.18
CA ALA A 402 -0.54 3.19 -4.48
C ALA A 402 0.83 3.14 -5.20
N ALA A 403 0.84 3.07 -6.52
CA ALA A 403 2.06 3.12 -7.34
C ALA A 403 2.79 4.47 -7.16
N TRP A 404 2.07 5.59 -7.21
CA TRP A 404 2.64 6.92 -6.93
C TRP A 404 3.20 7.01 -5.51
N TYR A 405 2.47 6.51 -4.51
CA TYR A 405 2.90 6.52 -3.11
C TYR A 405 4.18 5.71 -2.89
N SER A 406 4.33 4.57 -3.58
CA SER A 406 5.54 3.75 -3.57
C SER A 406 6.77 4.51 -4.09
N MET A 407 6.58 5.32 -5.15
CA MET A 407 7.61 6.18 -5.71
C MET A 407 7.99 7.31 -4.75
N LEU A 408 7.01 7.99 -4.15
CA LEU A 408 7.25 9.07 -3.18
C LEU A 408 8.07 8.55 -1.98
N TRP A 409 7.68 7.42 -1.39
CA TRP A 409 8.41 6.79 -0.29
C TRP A 409 9.82 6.36 -0.70
N SER A 410 9.97 5.71 -1.85
CA SER A 410 11.29 5.24 -2.30
C SER A 410 12.24 6.42 -2.53
N MET A 411 11.77 7.51 -3.15
CA MET A 411 12.58 8.70 -3.42
C MET A 411 12.85 9.56 -2.18
N PHE A 412 11.99 9.50 -1.16
CA PHE A 412 12.20 10.17 0.14
C PHE A 412 13.25 9.44 1.01
N ILE A 413 13.21 8.11 1.02
CA ILE A 413 14.12 7.27 1.80
C ILE A 413 15.47 7.12 1.08
N LEU A 414 15.45 6.69 -0.17
CA LEU A 414 16.63 6.39 -0.98
C LEU A 414 17.18 7.70 -1.56
N GLY A 415 18.37 8.09 -1.10
CA GLY A 415 19.03 9.34 -1.45
C GLY A 415 20.42 9.15 -2.05
N GLU A 416 20.95 10.23 -2.62
CA GLU A 416 22.32 10.31 -3.11
C GLU A 416 23.36 10.26 -1.99
N SER A 417 24.62 10.02 -2.35
CA SER A 417 25.77 9.81 -1.46
C SER A 417 26.10 10.98 -0.51
N SER A 418 25.47 12.15 -0.66
CA SER A 418 25.69 13.32 0.19
C SER A 418 24.45 13.63 1.05
N ALA A 419 24.68 13.95 2.32
CA ALA A 419 23.61 14.32 3.25
C ALA A 419 22.85 15.59 2.80
N ALA A 420 23.54 16.54 2.15
CA ALA A 420 22.94 17.76 1.64
C ALA A 420 21.99 17.51 0.45
N SER A 421 22.42 16.69 -0.52
CA SER A 421 21.57 16.28 -1.66
C SER A 421 20.35 15.49 -1.20
N ALA A 422 20.54 14.56 -0.26
CA ALA A 422 19.45 13.77 0.31
C ALA A 422 18.42 14.65 1.04
N LEU A 423 18.86 15.63 1.84
CA LEU A 423 17.98 16.58 2.50
C LEU A 423 17.23 17.48 1.51
N HIS A 424 17.91 17.99 0.48
CA HIS A 424 17.28 18.81 -0.57
C HIS A 424 16.14 18.06 -1.26
N ARG A 425 16.39 16.80 -1.67
CA ARG A 425 15.38 15.93 -2.28
C ARG A 425 14.21 15.66 -1.32
N ARG A 426 14.47 15.37 -0.03
CA ARG A 426 13.40 15.17 0.97
C ARG A 426 12.50 16.39 1.11
N ARG A 427 13.05 17.60 1.11
CA ARG A 427 12.25 18.84 1.15
C ARG A 427 11.35 19.01 -0.07
N GLN A 428 11.82 18.63 -1.26
CA GLN A 428 11.01 18.68 -2.49
C GLN A 428 9.86 17.66 -2.47
N ILE A 429 10.10 16.45 -1.93
CA ILE A 429 9.12 15.36 -1.92
C ILE A 429 8.12 15.49 -0.77
N LEU A 430 8.52 16.06 0.37
CA LEU A 430 7.73 16.07 1.60
C LEU A 430 6.30 16.61 1.41
N PRO A 431 6.03 17.74 0.72
CA PRO A 431 4.66 18.23 0.53
C PRO A 431 3.76 17.19 -0.15
N TYR A 432 4.23 16.62 -1.26
CA TYR A 432 3.52 15.57 -2.00
C TYR A 432 3.32 14.30 -1.18
N LEU A 433 4.31 13.89 -0.37
CA LEU A 433 4.19 12.73 0.52
C LEU A 433 3.11 12.96 1.59
N ILE A 434 3.05 14.17 2.16
CA ILE A 434 2.08 14.53 3.20
C ILE A 434 0.66 14.64 2.63
N GLU A 435 0.50 15.33 1.51
CA GLU A 435 -0.78 15.43 0.81
C GLU A 435 -1.33 14.06 0.39
N HIS A 436 -0.46 13.21 -0.21
CA HIS A 436 -0.88 11.92 -0.77
C HIS A 436 -1.32 10.92 0.30
N TYR A 437 -0.65 10.83 1.45
CA TYR A 437 -1.14 9.96 2.53
C TYR A 437 -2.45 10.49 3.14
N GLN A 438 -2.61 11.81 3.29
CA GLN A 438 -3.82 12.39 3.89
C GLN A 438 -5.07 12.13 3.04
N ALA A 439 -4.94 12.23 1.72
CA ALA A 439 -6.03 11.93 0.79
C ALA A 439 -6.32 10.42 0.68
N HIS A 440 -5.31 9.61 0.37
CA HIS A 440 -5.48 8.23 -0.10
C HIS A 440 -5.23 7.15 0.97
N PHE A 441 -4.33 7.39 1.93
CA PHE A 441 -3.85 6.38 2.90
C PHE A 441 -3.76 6.91 4.34
N PRO A 442 -4.84 7.46 4.92
CA PRO A 442 -4.83 8.07 6.26
C PRO A 442 -4.49 7.08 7.38
N GLU A 443 -4.68 5.78 7.16
CA GLU A 443 -4.29 4.71 8.08
C GLU A 443 -2.77 4.61 8.29
N ASP A 444 -1.96 5.17 7.38
CA ASP A 444 -0.50 5.21 7.49
C ASP A 444 0.02 6.33 8.40
N LEU A 445 -0.83 7.03 9.16
CA LEU A 445 -0.39 8.07 10.11
C LEU A 445 0.76 7.60 11.03
N GLY A 446 0.69 6.36 11.54
CA GLY A 446 1.77 5.77 12.35
C GLY A 446 3.05 5.46 11.55
N LEU A 447 2.93 5.11 10.26
CA LEU A 447 4.08 4.93 9.38
C LEU A 447 4.76 6.28 9.08
N ILE A 448 3.99 7.33 8.82
CA ILE A 448 4.49 8.69 8.65
C ILE A 448 5.20 9.16 9.92
N GLU A 449 4.53 9.08 11.08
CA GLU A 449 5.05 9.50 12.38
C GLU A 449 6.35 8.78 12.78
N ARG A 450 6.46 7.48 12.51
CA ARG A 450 7.64 6.68 12.87
C ARG A 450 8.85 6.92 11.96
N ILE A 451 8.64 7.28 10.70
CA ILE A 451 9.71 7.25 9.67
C ILE A 451 10.09 8.64 9.16
N VAL A 452 9.11 9.53 8.95
CA VAL A 452 9.36 10.82 8.28
C VAL A 452 10.05 11.82 9.20
N PRO A 453 9.64 12.05 10.46
CA PRO A 453 10.34 12.99 11.35
C PRO A 453 11.83 12.64 11.51
N PRO A 454 12.25 11.41 11.91
CA PRO A 454 13.67 11.09 12.11
C PRO A 454 14.61 11.39 10.92
N LEU A 455 14.07 11.46 9.70
CA LEU A 455 14.83 11.79 8.48
C LEU A 455 14.96 13.30 8.21
N LEU A 456 14.34 14.13 9.05
CA LEU A 456 14.24 15.60 9.00
C LEU A 456 14.68 16.26 10.33
N GLU A 457 15.41 15.55 11.20
CA GLU A 457 15.84 16.09 12.49
C GLU A 457 16.69 17.37 12.31
N GLY A 458 16.49 18.34 13.21
CA GLY A 458 17.12 19.66 13.14
C GLY A 458 16.60 20.60 12.04
N GLN A 459 15.55 20.22 11.29
CA GLN A 459 14.99 21.04 10.21
C GLN A 459 13.74 21.83 10.65
N ARG A 460 13.31 22.83 9.87
CA ARG A 460 12.09 23.61 10.17
C ARG A 460 10.83 22.77 9.93
N GLU A 461 10.88 21.97 8.88
CA GLU A 461 9.85 21.07 8.39
C GLU A 461 9.45 20.02 9.45
N TRP A 462 10.40 19.59 10.30
CA TRP A 462 10.15 18.72 11.46
C TRP A 462 9.04 19.27 12.37
N HIS A 463 9.09 20.55 12.72
CA HIS A 463 8.17 21.16 13.68
C HIS A 463 6.76 21.29 13.10
N VAL A 464 6.67 21.62 11.80
CA VAL A 464 5.41 21.65 11.06
C VAL A 464 4.81 20.25 10.98
N LEU A 465 5.63 19.24 10.65
CA LEU A 465 5.21 17.85 10.55
C LEU A 465 4.69 17.30 11.89
N LEU A 466 5.39 17.54 13.01
CA LEU A 466 4.91 17.13 14.33
C LEU A 466 3.58 17.81 14.70
N HIS A 467 3.37 19.07 14.34
CA HIS A 467 2.10 19.74 14.56
C HIS A 467 0.95 19.11 13.74
N LEU A 468 1.20 18.78 12.47
CA LEU A 468 0.23 18.07 11.61
C LEU A 468 -0.11 16.67 12.16
N ILE A 469 0.91 15.89 12.56
CA ILE A 469 0.72 14.56 13.19
C ILE A 469 -0.08 14.69 14.49
N THR A 470 0.30 15.61 15.39
CA THR A 470 -0.40 15.82 16.66
C THR A 470 -1.87 16.20 16.44
N THR A 471 -2.14 17.02 15.42
CA THR A 471 -3.50 17.40 15.03
C THR A 471 -4.28 16.21 14.49
N ALA A 472 -3.71 15.42 13.58
CA ALA A 472 -4.33 14.20 13.05
C ALA A 472 -4.63 13.16 14.16
N ARG A 473 -3.68 12.94 15.09
CA ARG A 473 -3.87 12.07 16.26
C ARG A 473 -4.97 12.56 17.19
N LYS A 474 -5.11 13.88 17.38
CA LYS A 474 -6.19 14.48 18.17
C LYS A 474 -7.55 14.33 17.48
N VAL A 475 -7.61 14.47 16.15
CA VAL A 475 -8.83 14.26 15.35
C VAL A 475 -9.26 12.79 15.38
N ASP A 476 -8.34 11.83 15.26
CA ASP A 476 -8.65 10.40 15.39
C ASP A 476 -9.15 10.04 16.80
N ARG A 477 -8.50 10.56 17.85
CA ARG A 477 -8.86 10.25 19.26
C ARG A 477 -10.24 10.80 19.67
N ASN A 478 -10.66 11.93 19.11
CA ASN A 478 -11.89 12.61 19.52
C ASN A 478 -13.11 12.00 18.81
N ALA A 479 -14.23 11.86 19.53
CA ALA A 479 -15.51 11.62 18.88
C ALA A 479 -15.86 12.80 17.95
N ARG A 480 -16.43 12.51 16.79
CA ARG A 480 -16.95 13.55 15.88
C ARG A 480 -18.16 14.23 16.51
N ALA A 481 -18.38 15.49 16.18
CA ALA A 481 -19.57 16.21 16.64
C ALA A 481 -20.79 15.72 15.83
N PRO A 482 -21.90 15.31 16.46
CA PRO A 482 -23.07 14.81 15.73
C PRO A 482 -23.87 15.95 15.08
N CYS A 483 -24.07 15.84 13.77
CA CYS A 483 -24.88 16.71 12.92
C CYS A 483 -26.29 16.12 12.76
N TYR A 484 -27.27 16.75 13.39
CA TYR A 484 -28.67 16.34 13.35
C TYR A 484 -29.45 17.04 12.24
N ARG A 485 -30.40 16.33 11.63
CA ARG A 485 -31.36 16.91 10.69
C ARG A 485 -32.31 17.86 11.42
N ALA A 486 -32.53 19.03 10.83
CA ALA A 486 -33.53 19.97 11.32
C ALA A 486 -34.94 19.34 11.28
N GLY A 487 -35.46 18.96 12.45
CA GLY A 487 -36.83 18.45 12.61
C GLY A 487 -37.03 17.25 13.55
N ILE A 488 -35.98 16.56 14.01
CA ILE A 488 -36.12 15.31 14.79
C ILE A 488 -35.67 15.45 16.25
N ARG A 489 -36.35 16.32 17.02
CA ARG A 489 -36.45 16.19 18.48
C ARG A 489 -37.85 16.55 18.96
N GLY A 490 -38.63 15.53 19.30
CA GLY A 490 -39.69 15.69 20.29
C GLY A 490 -39.07 15.94 21.67
N PRO A 491 -39.78 16.59 22.62
CA PRO A 491 -39.23 16.85 23.95
C PRO A 491 -39.01 15.53 24.70
N VAL A 492 -37.78 15.30 25.16
CA VAL A 492 -37.46 14.26 26.14
C VAL A 492 -38.01 14.70 27.49
N ALA A 493 -38.85 13.88 28.11
CA ALA A 493 -39.51 14.18 29.39
C ALA A 493 -38.78 13.48 30.56
N GLY A 494 -38.60 14.21 31.67
CA GLY A 494 -37.95 13.75 32.91
C GLY A 494 -36.43 13.54 32.80
N ASP A 495 -35.60 13.63 33.85
CA ASP A 495 -35.75 14.02 35.27
C ASP A 495 -34.32 14.33 35.80
N VAL A 496 -34.05 15.12 36.85
CA VAL A 496 -34.88 15.93 37.77
C VAL A 496 -34.10 17.19 38.23
N GLU A 497 -34.72 18.12 38.95
CA GLU A 497 -34.07 19.32 39.53
C GLU A 497 -33.68 19.08 41.01
N GLU A 498 -32.40 19.24 41.40
CA GLU A 498 -32.03 19.32 42.82
C GLU A 498 -30.68 20.06 43.08
N GLY A 499 -30.68 20.96 44.07
CA GLY A 499 -29.51 21.29 44.91
C GLY A 499 -28.47 22.31 44.40
N LEU A 500 -28.65 23.61 44.72
CA LEU A 500 -27.52 24.56 44.81
C LEU A 500 -26.70 24.33 46.07
N GLU A 501 -25.37 24.31 45.96
CA GLU A 501 -24.49 25.02 46.92
C GLU A 501 -23.42 25.84 46.18
N LYS A 502 -23.05 26.98 46.77
CA LYS A 502 -22.16 27.97 46.16
C LYS A 502 -20.75 27.85 46.74
N SER A 503 -19.73 27.79 45.88
CA SER A 503 -18.38 28.23 46.24
C SER A 503 -17.78 29.06 45.11
N SER A 504 -17.42 30.30 45.42
CA SER A 504 -16.88 31.29 44.48
C SER A 504 -15.39 31.09 44.19
N SER A 505 -15.02 31.00 42.92
CA SER A 505 -13.65 31.35 42.47
C SER A 505 -13.69 31.96 41.07
N SER A 506 -12.94 33.04 40.87
CA SER A 506 -12.94 33.87 39.68
C SER A 506 -11.85 33.46 38.67
N SER A 507 -12.23 33.21 37.41
CA SER A 507 -11.32 33.26 36.26
C SER A 507 -12.12 33.55 34.98
N ALA A 508 -11.55 34.40 34.11
CA ALA A 508 -12.26 34.93 32.94
C ALA A 508 -12.42 33.88 31.82
N SER A 509 -13.62 33.81 31.24
CA SER A 509 -13.96 32.92 30.13
C SER A 509 -14.08 33.68 28.80
N SER A 510 -13.07 33.57 27.94
CA SER A 510 -13.21 33.85 26.51
C SER A 510 -13.66 32.57 25.80
N SER A 511 -14.93 32.51 25.41
CA SER A 511 -15.50 31.35 24.70
C SER A 511 -14.99 31.29 23.25
N PRO A 512 -14.37 30.19 22.79
CA PRO A 512 -14.21 29.94 21.37
C PRO A 512 -15.54 29.49 20.76
N GLY A 513 -15.87 29.99 19.57
CA GLY A 513 -17.02 29.54 18.79
C GLY A 513 -16.84 28.09 18.28
N PRO A 514 -17.89 27.48 17.70
CA PRO A 514 -17.80 26.13 17.16
C PRO A 514 -16.75 26.08 16.03
N PRO A 515 -15.93 25.02 15.95
CA PRO A 515 -14.98 24.86 14.86
C PRO A 515 -15.74 24.59 13.55
N SER A 516 -15.45 25.37 12.50
CA SER A 516 -15.86 25.03 11.15
C SER A 516 -15.20 23.71 10.72
N SER A 517 -16.01 22.76 10.24
CA SER A 517 -15.55 21.50 9.66
C SER A 517 -15.00 21.68 8.24
N SER A 518 -14.15 22.69 8.04
CA SER A 518 -13.41 22.90 6.80
C SER A 518 -12.24 21.90 6.72
N LEU A 519 -12.46 20.81 5.98
CA LEU A 519 -11.35 20.01 5.45
C LEU A 519 -10.43 20.94 4.64
N PRO A 520 -9.10 20.79 4.72
CA PRO A 520 -8.18 21.65 3.98
C PRO A 520 -8.43 21.51 2.48
N TYR A 521 -8.76 22.64 1.85
CA TYR A 521 -9.05 22.72 0.42
C TYR A 521 -7.79 22.42 -0.40
N ALA A 522 -7.78 21.31 -1.13
CA ALA A 522 -6.68 20.94 -2.01
C ALA A 522 -6.67 21.83 -3.27
N PRO A 523 -5.57 22.53 -3.58
CA PRO A 523 -5.50 23.40 -4.75
C PRO A 523 -5.19 22.62 -6.04
N GLY A 524 -6.25 22.23 -6.77
CA GLY A 524 -6.23 22.11 -8.23
C GLY A 524 -5.59 20.84 -8.87
N GLY A 525 -6.45 19.98 -9.43
CA GLY A 525 -6.13 19.21 -10.63
C GLY A 525 -6.45 20.02 -11.92
N PRO A 526 -5.81 19.75 -13.07
CA PRO A 526 -5.82 20.67 -14.22
C PRO A 526 -6.95 20.46 -15.25
N GLY A 527 -7.54 21.57 -15.74
CA GLY A 527 -8.28 21.72 -17.02
C GLY A 527 -9.67 21.07 -17.11
N TYR A 528 -10.67 21.56 -17.85
CA TYR A 528 -10.88 22.68 -18.82
C TYR A 528 -12.43 22.90 -18.94
N PRO A 529 -13.03 23.84 -19.72
CA PRO A 529 -12.47 24.67 -20.79
C PRO A 529 -12.47 26.19 -20.56
N ASP A 530 -11.72 26.88 -21.42
CA ASP A 530 -11.50 28.34 -21.45
C ASP A 530 -12.75 29.19 -21.74
N ALA A 531 -12.66 30.48 -21.41
CA ALA A 531 -13.52 31.54 -21.94
C ALA A 531 -12.64 32.71 -22.46
N PRO A 532 -13.04 33.41 -23.54
CA PRO A 532 -12.22 34.42 -24.20
C PRO A 532 -12.20 35.77 -23.44
N PRO A 533 -11.22 36.66 -23.74
CA PRO A 533 -10.97 37.85 -22.94
C PRO A 533 -11.66 39.13 -23.46
N THR A 534 -12.26 39.90 -22.56
CA THR A 534 -12.40 41.37 -22.68
C THR A 534 -12.50 42.02 -21.29
N GLY A 535 -11.74 43.09 -21.08
CA GLY A 535 -12.10 44.17 -20.14
C GLY A 535 -12.47 45.43 -20.92
N PRO A 536 -12.53 46.62 -20.29
CA PRO A 536 -12.40 46.91 -18.86
C PRO A 536 -13.57 47.79 -18.34
N GLU A 537 -13.30 48.57 -17.29
CA GLU A 537 -14.08 49.70 -16.73
C GLU A 537 -15.09 49.42 -15.59
N ARG A 538 -14.67 49.78 -14.36
CA ARG A 538 -15.49 50.58 -13.45
C ARG A 538 -14.67 51.69 -12.78
N GLY A 539 -15.24 52.90 -12.81
CA GLY A 539 -14.87 54.01 -11.96
C GLY A 539 -15.40 53.86 -10.52
N PRO A 540 -15.25 54.90 -9.68
CA PRO A 540 -14.82 54.70 -8.30
C PRO A 540 -15.92 54.76 -7.22
N GLU A 541 -15.54 54.27 -6.05
CA GLU A 541 -15.78 54.80 -4.70
C GLU A 541 -17.14 55.42 -4.32
N SER A 542 -17.73 54.87 -3.25
CA SER A 542 -18.52 55.64 -2.29
C SER A 542 -18.35 55.09 -0.88
N GLU A 543 -17.73 55.87 0.02
CA GLU A 543 -17.70 55.56 1.45
C GLU A 543 -19.12 55.68 2.06
N GLY A 544 -19.42 54.86 3.07
CA GLY A 544 -20.69 54.90 3.80
C GLY A 544 -20.49 54.48 5.27
N GLN A 545 -20.69 55.42 6.19
CA GLN A 545 -20.27 55.30 7.59
C GLN A 545 -21.10 54.33 8.43
N GLY A 546 -20.44 53.78 9.45
CA GLY A 546 -21.00 52.81 10.37
C GLY A 546 -22.16 53.29 11.25
N GLY A 547 -22.94 52.31 11.71
CA GLY A 547 -23.95 52.45 12.76
C GLY A 547 -24.04 51.16 13.57
N GLY A 548 -23.55 51.19 14.81
CA GLY A 548 -23.64 50.04 15.72
C GLY A 548 -25.02 49.96 16.39
N GLY A 549 -25.61 48.77 16.51
CA GLY A 549 -26.97 48.66 17.05
C GLY A 549 -27.48 47.25 17.34
N ARG A 550 -27.11 46.72 18.52
CA ARG A 550 -27.86 45.74 19.35
C ARG A 550 -28.08 44.33 18.78
N GLY A 551 -27.69 43.34 19.58
CA GLY A 551 -28.13 41.96 19.39
C GLY A 551 -29.63 41.80 19.65
N GLY A 552 -30.31 41.18 18.70
CA GLY A 552 -31.60 40.52 18.89
C GLY A 552 -31.44 39.06 18.49
N GLY A 553 -31.89 38.13 19.33
CA GLY A 553 -31.94 36.71 19.00
C GLY A 553 -32.98 36.43 17.93
N GLY A 554 -32.63 36.69 16.66
CA GLY A 554 -33.43 36.29 15.51
C GLY A 554 -33.40 34.78 15.37
N ARG A 555 -34.58 34.15 15.35
CA ARG A 555 -34.71 32.79 14.80
C ARG A 555 -34.36 32.89 13.31
N ASP A 556 -33.39 32.10 12.86
CA ASP A 556 -33.04 32.05 11.44
C ASP A 556 -34.28 31.61 10.62
N PRO A 557 -34.66 32.33 9.55
CA PRO A 557 -35.81 31.98 8.74
C PRO A 557 -35.47 30.79 7.84
N LEU A 558 -36.06 29.63 8.15
CA LEU A 558 -35.93 28.36 7.41
C LEU A 558 -34.50 27.98 7.02
N ALA A 559 -33.77 27.34 7.94
CA ALA A 559 -32.74 26.40 7.51
C ALA A 559 -33.37 25.39 6.54
N ALA A 560 -32.92 25.37 5.29
CA ALA A 560 -33.49 24.52 4.26
C ALA A 560 -33.37 23.05 4.67
N ALA A 561 -34.49 22.32 4.66
CA ALA A 561 -34.49 20.90 4.99
C ALA A 561 -33.62 20.14 3.99
N VAL A 562 -32.55 19.51 4.47
CA VAL A 562 -31.56 18.80 3.65
C VAL A 562 -32.23 17.62 2.95
N THR A 563 -32.35 17.65 1.62
CA THR A 563 -33.19 16.66 0.90
C THR A 563 -32.56 15.26 0.89
N TRP A 564 -31.25 15.17 0.63
CA TRP A 564 -30.57 13.88 0.41
C TRP A 564 -29.95 13.33 1.69
N LYS A 565 -29.95 12.00 1.84
CA LYS A 565 -29.36 11.28 2.98
C LYS A 565 -27.93 10.84 2.71
N ILE A 566 -27.15 10.65 3.77
CA ILE A 566 -25.86 9.94 3.71
C ILE A 566 -26.09 8.57 3.05
N GLY A 567 -25.23 8.21 2.09
CA GLY A 567 -25.37 6.99 1.28
C GLY A 567 -26.26 7.11 0.04
N THR A 568 -26.81 8.30 -0.27
CA THR A 568 -27.50 8.54 -1.55
C THR A 568 -26.49 8.39 -2.71
N TYR A 569 -26.72 7.40 -3.58
CA TYR A 569 -26.02 7.27 -4.87
C TYR A 569 -26.69 8.18 -5.91
N PHE A 570 -25.90 8.85 -6.74
CA PHE A 570 -26.41 9.86 -7.67
C PHE A 570 -25.55 10.04 -8.91
N ARG A 571 -26.13 10.67 -9.93
CA ARG A 571 -25.46 11.23 -11.12
C ARG A 571 -25.46 12.74 -11.05
N HIS A 572 -24.32 13.37 -11.31
CA HIS A 572 -24.24 14.83 -11.33
C HIS A 572 -24.98 15.38 -12.56
N LYS A 573 -25.96 16.28 -12.35
CA LYS A 573 -26.84 16.85 -13.39
C LYS A 573 -26.10 17.44 -14.58
N ARG A 574 -25.10 18.29 -14.33
CA ARG A 574 -24.22 18.91 -15.35
C ARG A 574 -23.14 17.96 -15.88
N TYR A 575 -22.25 17.50 -15.01
CA TYR A 575 -21.02 16.77 -15.38
C TYR A 575 -21.16 15.25 -15.55
N ARG A 576 -22.33 14.66 -15.28
CA ARG A 576 -22.70 13.24 -15.51
C ARG A 576 -21.90 12.14 -14.78
N TYR A 577 -20.81 12.48 -14.09
CA TYR A 577 -20.11 11.57 -13.17
C TYR A 577 -21.06 11.00 -12.10
N ALA A 578 -20.73 9.82 -11.59
CA ALA A 578 -21.47 9.17 -10.52
C ALA A 578 -20.80 9.41 -9.15
N GLY A 579 -21.57 9.46 -8.08
CA GLY A 579 -21.02 9.69 -6.75
C GLY A 579 -21.95 9.28 -5.61
N ILE A 580 -21.43 9.35 -4.39
CA ILE A 580 -22.15 8.98 -3.15
C ILE A 580 -22.04 10.11 -2.13
N VAL A 581 -23.17 10.51 -1.54
CA VAL A 581 -23.22 11.51 -0.47
C VAL A 581 -22.62 10.94 0.82
N ILE A 582 -21.55 11.58 1.33
CA ILE A 582 -20.83 11.21 2.56
C ILE A 582 -20.91 12.28 3.68
N GLY A 583 -21.44 13.46 3.37
CA GLY A 583 -21.69 14.53 4.33
C GLY A 583 -22.56 15.62 3.73
N TRP A 584 -23.08 16.53 4.55
CA TRP A 584 -23.91 17.65 4.11
C TRP A 584 -23.77 18.87 5.02
N ASP A 585 -24.03 20.05 4.44
CA ASP A 585 -24.16 21.35 5.10
C ASP A 585 -25.51 21.97 4.71
N THR A 586 -26.15 22.71 5.62
CA THR A 586 -27.46 23.37 5.35
C THR A 586 -27.37 24.56 4.38
N SER A 587 -26.17 25.09 4.18
CA SER A 587 -25.81 26.19 3.30
C SER A 587 -24.37 26.03 2.83
N CYS A 588 -23.94 26.78 1.82
CA CYS A 588 -22.56 26.70 1.32
C CYS A 588 -21.56 27.19 2.38
N GLY A 589 -20.80 26.27 2.96
CA GLY A 589 -19.74 26.53 3.95
C GLY A 589 -18.34 26.74 3.36
N ALA A 590 -18.22 26.87 2.04
CA ALA A 590 -16.93 27.02 1.36
C ALA A 590 -16.38 28.46 1.43
N GLU A 591 -15.06 28.60 1.31
CA GLU A 591 -14.37 29.90 1.32
C GLU A 591 -14.81 30.82 0.17
N PRO A 592 -14.84 32.16 0.35
CA PRO A 592 -15.33 33.10 -0.67
C PRO A 592 -14.68 32.96 -2.05
N ALA A 593 -13.37 32.72 -2.09
CA ALA A 593 -12.62 32.52 -3.34
C ALA A 593 -13.06 31.25 -4.10
N TRP A 594 -13.43 30.19 -3.39
CA TRP A 594 -13.98 28.98 -4.00
C TRP A 594 -15.36 29.24 -4.60
N ILE A 595 -16.20 29.96 -3.86
CA ILE A 595 -17.55 30.30 -4.30
C ILE A 595 -17.51 31.15 -5.58
N GLU A 596 -16.62 32.14 -5.65
CA GLU A 596 -16.40 32.95 -6.84
C GLU A 596 -15.91 32.09 -8.01
N GLN A 597 -14.87 31.28 -7.80
CA GLN A 597 -14.31 30.37 -8.82
C GLN A 597 -15.37 29.41 -9.38
N MET A 598 -16.21 28.83 -8.52
CA MET A 598 -17.25 27.86 -8.90
C MET A 598 -18.59 28.51 -9.25
N ARG A 599 -18.68 29.85 -9.18
CA ARG A 599 -19.86 30.66 -9.45
C ARG A 599 -21.11 30.17 -8.70
N VAL A 600 -20.98 29.88 -7.40
CA VAL A 600 -22.11 29.42 -6.58
C VAL A 600 -23.23 30.46 -6.51
N ASP A 601 -22.91 31.75 -6.57
CA ASP A 601 -23.89 32.83 -6.56
C ASP A 601 -24.72 32.93 -7.86
N ASP A 602 -24.22 32.38 -8.97
CA ASP A 602 -24.96 32.27 -10.24
C ASP A 602 -25.94 31.08 -10.26
N LEU A 603 -25.91 30.21 -9.23
CA LEU A 603 -26.82 29.07 -9.13
C LEU A 603 -28.26 29.52 -8.81
N PRO A 604 -29.31 28.88 -9.36
CA PRO A 604 -30.72 29.19 -9.10
C PRO A 604 -31.14 29.35 -7.63
N ARG A 605 -30.44 28.71 -6.69
CA ARG A 605 -30.65 28.87 -5.23
C ARG A 605 -29.44 29.41 -4.46
N GLY A 606 -28.40 29.85 -5.17
CA GLY A 606 -27.19 30.47 -4.62
C GLY A 606 -26.51 29.65 -3.52
N ARG A 607 -25.92 30.35 -2.55
CA ARG A 607 -25.29 29.79 -1.33
C ARG A 607 -26.29 29.27 -0.28
N HIS A 608 -27.57 29.61 -0.39
CA HIS A 608 -28.59 29.35 0.65
C HIS A 608 -29.28 27.98 0.53
N GLN A 609 -28.93 27.18 -0.48
CA GLN A 609 -29.32 25.77 -0.56
C GLN A 609 -28.35 24.86 0.21
N PRO A 610 -28.77 23.64 0.60
CA PRO A 610 -27.87 22.62 1.11
C PRO A 610 -26.77 22.27 0.09
N PHE A 611 -25.59 21.95 0.62
CA PHE A 611 -24.46 21.43 -0.12
C PHE A 611 -24.04 20.08 0.45
N PHE A 612 -23.45 19.23 -0.39
CA PHE A 612 -23.12 17.86 -0.07
C PHE A 612 -21.65 17.58 -0.31
N ASN A 613 -21.00 17.01 0.69
CA ASN A 613 -19.70 16.37 0.56
C ASN A 613 -19.93 14.99 -0.06
N VAL A 614 -19.29 14.72 -1.20
CA VAL A 614 -19.48 13.49 -1.96
C VAL A 614 -18.15 12.83 -2.30
N VAL A 615 -18.15 11.51 -2.41
CA VAL A 615 -17.08 10.75 -3.09
C VAL A 615 -17.55 10.42 -4.52
N ALA A 616 -16.74 10.76 -5.51
CA ALA A 616 -17.03 10.49 -6.93
C ALA A 616 -16.45 9.14 -7.38
N ASP A 617 -16.83 8.71 -8.59
CA ASP A 617 -16.42 7.46 -9.24
C ASP A 617 -14.91 7.39 -9.56
N ASP A 618 -14.24 8.53 -9.65
CA ASP A 618 -12.77 8.68 -9.70
C ASP A 618 -12.09 8.69 -8.31
N LYS A 619 -12.82 8.35 -7.25
CA LYS A 619 -12.44 8.44 -5.81
C LYS A 619 -12.23 9.86 -5.27
N SER A 620 -12.38 10.92 -6.06
CA SER A 620 -12.17 12.30 -5.58
C SER A 620 -13.28 12.74 -4.61
N LEU A 621 -12.91 13.61 -3.66
CA LEU A 621 -13.86 14.31 -2.81
C LEU A 621 -14.33 15.60 -3.50
N ARG A 622 -15.64 15.83 -3.53
CA ARG A 622 -16.25 17.00 -4.21
C ARG A 622 -17.33 17.64 -3.33
N TYR A 623 -17.55 18.93 -3.52
CA TYR A 623 -18.59 19.70 -2.83
C TYR A 623 -19.67 20.13 -3.82
N VAL A 624 -20.90 19.68 -3.62
CA VAL A 624 -21.96 19.69 -4.65
C VAL A 624 -23.25 20.32 -4.13
N ALA A 625 -23.77 21.32 -4.84
CA ALA A 625 -25.06 21.94 -4.54
C ALA A 625 -26.23 20.96 -4.72
N GLU A 626 -27.25 21.02 -3.85
CA GLU A 626 -28.42 20.14 -3.87
C GLU A 626 -29.06 19.95 -5.25
N GLU A 627 -29.21 21.04 -6.01
CA GLU A 627 -29.88 21.04 -7.32
C GLU A 627 -29.11 20.32 -8.45
N ASN A 628 -27.85 19.97 -8.19
CA ASN A 628 -26.99 19.23 -9.12
C ASN A 628 -26.98 17.71 -8.86
N ILE A 629 -27.65 17.24 -7.82
CA ILE A 629 -27.77 15.82 -7.47
C ILE A 629 -29.01 15.23 -8.13
N LEU A 630 -28.83 14.23 -8.99
CA LEU A 630 -29.91 13.38 -9.51
C LEU A 630 -29.74 11.97 -8.93
N PRO A 631 -30.58 11.53 -7.98
CA PRO A 631 -30.48 10.19 -7.41
C PRO A 631 -30.49 9.09 -8.48
N ASP A 632 -29.65 8.09 -8.28
CA ASP A 632 -29.53 6.90 -9.12
C ASP A 632 -29.74 5.69 -8.20
N HIS A 633 -30.65 4.79 -8.56
CA HIS A 633 -30.98 3.60 -7.79
C HIS A 633 -30.43 2.32 -8.43
N SER A 634 -29.72 2.44 -9.56
CA SER A 634 -28.98 1.32 -10.14
C SER A 634 -27.80 0.93 -9.25
N ARG A 635 -27.35 -0.33 -9.35
CA ARG A 635 -26.20 -0.80 -8.58
C ARG A 635 -24.93 -0.06 -9.02
N PRO A 636 -24.17 0.58 -8.11
CA PRO A 636 -22.96 1.32 -8.46
C PRO A 636 -21.86 0.42 -9.07
N GLY A 637 -20.99 1.03 -9.87
CA GLY A 637 -19.86 0.34 -10.49
C GLY A 637 -18.79 -0.12 -9.47
N PRO A 638 -17.90 -1.05 -9.86
CA PRO A 638 -16.91 -1.66 -8.95
C PRO A 638 -16.04 -0.66 -8.18
N THR A 639 -15.60 0.43 -8.82
CA THR A 639 -14.76 1.46 -8.19
C THR A 639 -15.47 2.14 -7.02
N LEU A 640 -16.74 2.56 -7.22
CA LEU A 640 -17.56 3.13 -6.15
C LEU A 640 -17.87 2.12 -5.06
N MET A 641 -18.21 0.88 -5.42
CA MET A 641 -18.43 -0.21 -4.45
C MET A 641 -17.20 -0.48 -3.58
N GLY A 642 -15.99 -0.38 -4.15
CA GLY A 642 -14.72 -0.54 -3.42
C GLY A 642 -14.46 0.58 -2.41
N ILE A 643 -14.55 1.85 -2.84
CA ILE A 643 -14.28 3.00 -1.95
C ILE A 643 -15.41 3.24 -0.93
N ALA A 644 -16.65 2.81 -1.24
CA ALA A 644 -17.81 2.95 -0.37
C ALA A 644 -17.59 2.32 1.02
N GLY A 645 -16.81 1.24 1.13
CA GLY A 645 -16.53 0.60 2.43
C GLY A 645 -15.83 1.52 3.45
N ARG A 646 -15.17 2.61 3.02
CA ARG A 646 -14.62 3.62 3.94
C ARG A 646 -15.71 4.34 4.77
N TYR A 647 -16.93 4.39 4.26
CA TYR A 647 -18.04 5.20 4.78
C TYR A 647 -19.33 4.40 5.05
N PHE A 648 -19.49 3.23 4.43
CA PHE A 648 -20.75 2.50 4.36
C PHE A 648 -20.61 1.02 4.73
N LYS A 649 -21.65 0.49 5.38
CA LYS A 649 -21.74 -0.91 5.78
C LYS A 649 -22.00 -1.84 4.59
N ARG A 650 -23.06 -1.57 3.83
CA ARG A 650 -23.49 -2.36 2.66
C ARG A 650 -24.24 -1.50 1.64
N TRP A 651 -24.40 -2.04 0.43
CA TRP A 651 -25.39 -1.55 -0.53
C TRP A 651 -26.76 -2.15 -0.17
N ASP A 652 -27.82 -1.35 -0.19
CA ASP A 652 -29.19 -1.80 -0.03
C ASP A 652 -29.88 -1.80 -1.40
N GLN A 653 -30.16 -2.99 -1.91
CA GLN A 653 -30.69 -3.19 -3.26
C GLN A 653 -32.19 -2.87 -3.37
N GLU A 654 -32.93 -2.89 -2.26
CA GLU A 654 -34.36 -2.54 -2.23
C GLU A 654 -34.55 -1.02 -2.14
N LEU A 655 -33.74 -0.36 -1.32
CA LEU A 655 -33.77 1.08 -1.13
C LEU A 655 -32.93 1.86 -2.16
N GLY A 656 -32.12 1.16 -2.98
CA GLY A 656 -31.28 1.76 -4.01
C GLY A 656 -30.29 2.79 -3.46
N LYS A 657 -29.66 2.49 -2.31
CA LYS A 657 -28.73 3.39 -1.58
C LYS A 657 -27.75 2.62 -0.71
N PHE A 658 -26.71 3.29 -0.22
CA PHE A 658 -25.80 2.72 0.78
C PHE A 658 -26.33 2.88 2.22
N VAL A 659 -25.98 1.93 3.09
CA VAL A 659 -26.25 1.98 4.53
C VAL A 659 -25.08 2.66 5.25
N SER A 660 -25.35 3.78 5.94
CA SER A 660 -24.35 4.59 6.65
C SER A 660 -23.54 3.80 7.69
N ASN A 661 -22.22 3.99 7.68
CA ASN A 661 -21.32 3.65 8.79
C ASN A 661 -20.76 4.91 9.49
N LEU A 662 -21.41 6.06 9.30
CA LEU A 662 -21.01 7.38 9.83
C LEU A 662 -21.93 7.85 10.98
N ARG A 663 -22.48 6.91 11.77
CA ARG A 663 -23.49 7.21 12.80
C ARG A 663 -23.01 8.11 13.94
N ASP A 664 -21.71 8.20 14.16
CA ASP A 664 -21.10 9.12 15.15
C ASP A 664 -21.29 10.59 14.75
N GLU A 665 -21.22 10.87 13.44
CA GLU A 665 -21.28 12.23 12.87
C GLU A 665 -22.66 12.55 12.28
N TYR A 666 -23.36 11.56 11.71
CA TYR A 666 -24.69 11.72 11.12
C TYR A 666 -25.65 10.65 11.68
N PRO A 667 -26.15 10.81 12.93
CA PRO A 667 -26.98 9.80 13.59
C PRO A 667 -28.38 9.62 13.00
N ASP A 668 -28.89 10.61 12.26
CA ASP A 668 -30.24 10.61 11.67
C ASP A 668 -30.30 9.96 10.26
N ASP A 669 -29.18 9.47 9.72
CA ASP A 669 -29.02 8.97 8.34
C ASP A 669 -28.57 7.50 8.22
#